data_AF-A0A504JBA5-F1
#
_entry.id   AF-A0A504JBA5-F1
#
_cell.length_a   1.000
_cell.length_b   1.000
_cell.length_c   1.000
_cell.angle_alpha   90.00
_cell.angle_beta   90.00
_cell.angle_gamma   90.00
#
_symmetry.space_group_name_H-M   'P 1'
#
loop_
_entity.id
_entity.type
_entity.pdbx_description
1 polymer ?
#
loop_
_entity_poly.entity_id
_entity_poly.type
_entity_poly.pdbx_seq_one_letter_code
_entity_poly.pdbx_strand_id
1 'polypeptide(L)'
;MKTIKVILICLMVISGYTFKINGQNDQIDSLINTCYKRGIFNGNALVIKNGKIIYNVSKGFTSGNKTNQLSMNSIFDIGSIAKEFNAVGIMMLKEEGLLSLDDKISKYQLDLPEWGKKITIKNLLQYSSGLPKVDWGNVNSDQDIYKNLKKLEKLQFEPGKGYLYSNNNVFIQRRIIEKITGLTFTEFLESKILEPVGMSSSVIDHQYENLNFVRAFNSENINDNKQELKMSGWVCPSIYDLAKWTNHLLSYKLISKKSLYQLFENYSKGAESALGNGEFENEKLTLYEHHGSSSNYESLVHYNLKEDTSIILMTNNKSLKIAEIKEAISNILKGKTYEVPQKSIYLTIRKKTYTNVDEGIEYYKKLKEDSYDTYNFTNEWELTRLAYKLFEKNQDEDAVQILKLLISELPKKSEEALEYLGSRILNENKPEKSILVYKLIVNKFPSAKSYSALGGVYYRKKQFDEALKNYKKSLELDPENKSAKKMLLTLSDYTAKSNKEQTDNPQQFTEFEKLKKDIQQKMSKHNLHGLSVAVFEDYKVIWNHEWGIKSADSNEKIDQNTAFSTASTSKAVVAILCGILEEKGLINLNDPISGYLKRWHLPKSDFTQNTQVNWLHLLSHTAGTTQGGFADFYEGDNIPTIVQSLKGELLPRYDKEIDFMFTPGTDWEYSGGGYVIIQMALEDHFGKPLSELMKEHVFLPLGLKNTTMKQPNEKGFLTNVAKVHNSKGEVIRTGLPITPQVAPSGLWSTPSDLSKIAIEVQNALRNTNNKLISNAVAKRITEVFTLKKTGGWSAGWRRSFGFANRDWFSHGGSNTGVGGEFMATMNGGYGIAIQANGDKPNRIPVMSFLRNEIMTIRDWNLPIDTSVLKKAPTHLIKAIEGPYLDFLYNTQGINRISEEDGNLFISSPLFKYLQNSEKNAMYYIGNNTFKVDQYPNYLQFNLDDTNELLSITVFREQSKKNKIVIKKEDIRNHKTQLIDVFSENSIAVAIQEYKRIKKEKPDLNYERILNEFGYLFYIQNKTKKAVEVLEFNCQEHPESFNTYDSLGEIYEITGSFNKSIENYKKAMAINVSDNYQKRVKQKIQELESKMK
;
A
#
# COMPACT_ATOMS: atom_id res chain seq x y z
N MET A 1 -42.47 48.92 46.83
CA MET A 1 -43.73 48.14 46.73
C MET A 1 -43.37 46.78 46.16
N LYS A 2 -43.73 45.62 46.72
CA LYS A 2 -44.12 45.12 48.06
C LYS A 2 -44.47 43.66 47.71
N THR A 3 -43.60 42.69 48.01
CA THR A 3 -43.77 41.70 49.11
C THR A 3 -45.16 41.08 49.19
N ILE A 4 -45.24 39.77 49.49
CA ILE A 4 -46.43 38.92 49.76
C ILE A 4 -46.78 38.06 48.52
N LYS A 5 -46.53 36.74 48.44
CA LYS A 5 -46.59 35.60 49.39
C LYS A 5 -48.01 35.29 49.90
N VAL A 6 -48.84 34.63 49.08
CA VAL A 6 -50.08 33.88 49.45
C VAL A 6 -50.19 32.75 48.41
N ILE A 7 -49.86 31.47 48.66
CA ILE A 7 -50.40 30.47 49.62
C ILE A 7 -51.91 30.32 49.51
N LEU A 8 -52.37 29.36 48.69
CA LEU A 8 -53.69 28.77 48.84
C LEU A 8 -53.54 27.34 49.36
N ILE A 9 -53.88 27.20 50.64
CA ILE A 9 -54.18 25.95 51.32
C ILE A 9 -55.66 25.68 51.08
N CYS A 10 -56.00 24.49 50.57
CA CYS A 10 -57.32 23.91 50.75
C CYS A 10 -57.17 22.47 51.25
N LEU A 11 -57.49 22.30 52.53
CA LEU A 11 -57.80 21.02 53.16
C LEU A 11 -59.04 20.41 52.49
N MET A 12 -58.98 19.12 52.13
CA MET A 12 -60.13 18.21 52.24
C MET A 12 -59.68 16.73 52.28
N VAL A 13 -59.89 16.14 53.46
CA VAL A 13 -60.26 14.76 53.79
C VAL A 13 -60.34 13.76 52.62
N ILE A 14 -59.44 12.75 52.61
CA ILE A 14 -59.73 11.43 52.03
C ILE A 14 -59.21 10.34 52.96
N SER A 15 -60.09 9.38 53.19
CA SER A 15 -59.98 8.12 53.91
C SER A 15 -58.67 7.35 53.70
N GLY A 16 -58.29 6.61 54.76
CA GLY A 16 -57.09 5.78 54.80
C GLY A 16 -57.03 4.76 53.67
N TYR A 17 -56.21 5.06 52.67
CA TYR A 17 -55.41 4.05 51.99
C TYR A 17 -54.02 4.10 52.63
N THR A 18 -53.66 3.05 53.36
CA THR A 18 -52.26 2.77 53.68
C THR A 18 -51.50 2.69 52.36
N PHE A 19 -50.76 3.76 52.00
CA PHE A 19 -49.75 3.68 50.96
C PHE A 19 -48.73 2.63 51.42
N LYS A 20 -48.74 1.45 50.77
CA LYS A 20 -47.63 0.50 50.86
C LYS A 20 -46.36 1.27 50.49
N ILE A 21 -45.44 1.39 51.43
CA ILE A 21 -44.05 1.70 51.10
C ILE A 21 -43.60 0.52 50.23
N ASN A 22 -43.55 0.71 48.91
CA ASN A 22 -43.14 -0.35 47.98
C ASN A 22 -41.76 -0.83 48.39
N GLY A 23 -41.62 -2.14 48.63
CA GLY A 23 -40.32 -2.74 48.97
C GLY A 23 -39.34 -2.62 47.80
N GLN A 24 -38.04 -2.73 48.06
CA GLN A 24 -37.00 -2.68 47.01
C GLN A 24 -37.30 -3.65 45.85
N ASN A 25 -37.87 -4.83 46.16
CA ASN A 25 -38.27 -5.83 45.18
C ASN A 25 -39.40 -5.35 44.25
N ASP A 26 -40.42 -4.67 44.78
CA ASP A 26 -41.53 -4.14 43.98
C ASP A 26 -41.06 -3.03 43.03
N GLN A 27 -40.09 -2.23 43.48
CA GLN A 27 -39.45 -1.21 42.64
C GLN A 27 -38.63 -1.83 41.50
N ILE A 28 -37.86 -2.88 41.79
CA ILE A 28 -37.12 -3.63 40.76
C ILE A 28 -38.08 -4.29 39.77
N ASP A 29 -39.19 -4.88 40.24
CA ASP A 29 -40.18 -5.50 39.36
C ASP A 29 -40.86 -4.47 38.45
N SER A 30 -41.23 -3.32 39.00
CA SER A 30 -41.81 -2.20 38.23
C SER A 30 -40.84 -1.70 37.15
N LEU A 31 -39.55 -1.54 37.49
CA LEU A 31 -38.50 -1.15 36.55
C LEU A 31 -38.39 -2.18 35.41
N ILE A 32 -38.21 -3.46 35.72
CA ILE A 32 -38.04 -4.51 34.71
C ILE A 32 -39.29 -4.66 33.84
N ASN A 33 -40.49 -4.58 34.41
CA ASN A 33 -41.74 -4.59 33.65
C ASN A 33 -41.84 -3.40 32.70
N THR A 34 -41.41 -2.22 33.13
CA THR A 34 -41.40 -1.02 32.29
C THR A 34 -40.38 -1.17 31.15
N CYS A 35 -39.19 -1.70 31.45
CA CYS A 35 -38.18 -2.03 30.45
C CYS A 35 -38.68 -3.05 29.41
N TYR A 36 -39.38 -4.10 29.85
CA TYR A 36 -39.99 -5.08 28.96
C TYR A 36 -41.08 -4.44 28.07
N LYS A 37 -42.01 -3.66 28.65
CA LYS A 37 -43.07 -2.96 27.88
C LYS A 37 -42.49 -1.97 26.86
N ARG A 38 -41.37 -1.33 27.20
CA ARG A 38 -40.62 -0.47 26.28
C ARG A 38 -39.80 -1.26 25.25
N GLY A 39 -39.77 -2.59 25.28
CA GLY A 39 -38.99 -3.40 24.35
C GLY A 39 -37.47 -3.22 24.49
N ILE A 40 -37.00 -2.86 25.69
CA ILE A 40 -35.56 -2.72 25.98
C ILE A 40 -35.01 -3.89 26.80
N PHE A 41 -35.87 -4.82 27.25
CA PHE A 41 -35.46 -6.03 27.96
C PHE A 41 -36.32 -7.22 27.52
N ASN A 42 -35.68 -8.31 27.09
CA ASN A 42 -36.31 -9.61 26.81
C ASN A 42 -35.35 -10.69 27.33
N GLY A 43 -35.49 -11.07 28.58
CA GLY A 43 -34.42 -11.76 29.29
C GLY A 43 -34.73 -12.22 30.70
N ASN A 44 -33.70 -12.73 31.36
CA ASN A 44 -33.70 -13.13 32.76
C ASN A 44 -32.92 -12.11 33.60
N ALA A 45 -33.46 -11.78 34.77
CA ALA A 45 -32.80 -10.92 35.75
C ALA A 45 -32.77 -11.60 37.12
N LEU A 46 -31.64 -11.47 37.82
CA LEU A 46 -31.41 -12.06 39.14
C LEU A 46 -30.67 -11.05 40.02
N VAL A 47 -31.17 -10.82 41.23
CA VAL A 47 -30.53 -9.99 42.26
C VAL A 47 -30.34 -10.81 43.52
N ILE A 48 -29.09 -10.85 43.98
CA ILE A 48 -28.67 -11.54 45.20
C ILE A 48 -28.20 -10.46 46.18
N LYS A 49 -28.60 -10.56 47.44
CA LYS A 49 -28.15 -9.67 48.52
C LYS A 49 -27.91 -10.51 49.78
N ASN A 50 -26.74 -10.35 50.40
CA ASN A 50 -26.35 -11.11 51.60
C ASN A 50 -26.46 -12.63 51.38
N GLY A 51 -25.98 -13.13 50.24
CA GLY A 51 -26.07 -14.53 49.83
C GLY A 51 -27.47 -15.08 49.53
N LYS A 52 -28.53 -14.26 49.57
CA LYS A 52 -29.92 -14.68 49.29
C LYS A 52 -30.44 -14.06 48.00
N ILE A 53 -31.15 -14.84 47.19
CA ILE A 53 -31.88 -14.32 46.03
C ILE A 53 -33.04 -13.48 46.55
N ILE A 54 -33.02 -12.18 46.28
CA ILE A 54 -34.09 -11.24 46.69
C ILE A 54 -35.03 -10.88 45.53
N TYR A 55 -34.57 -11.02 44.30
CA TYR A 55 -35.38 -10.81 43.09
C TYR A 55 -34.93 -11.76 41.99
N ASN A 56 -35.87 -12.40 41.30
CA ASN A 56 -35.61 -13.12 40.07
C ASN A 56 -36.82 -13.01 39.14
N VAL A 57 -36.58 -12.92 37.83
CA VAL A 57 -37.67 -12.86 36.85
C VAL A 57 -37.21 -13.28 35.46
N SER A 58 -38.14 -13.85 34.70
CA SER A 58 -38.05 -14.01 33.25
C SER A 58 -39.11 -13.14 32.58
N LYS A 59 -38.72 -12.32 31.59
CA LYS A 59 -39.64 -11.47 30.83
C LYS A 59 -39.37 -11.59 29.33
N GLY A 60 -40.41 -11.95 28.58
CA GLY A 60 -40.37 -12.03 27.13
C GLY A 60 -40.25 -13.45 26.60
N PHE A 61 -39.65 -13.59 25.42
CA PHE A 61 -39.76 -14.79 24.59
C PHE A 61 -38.42 -15.43 24.24
N THR A 62 -38.43 -16.74 24.02
CA THR A 62 -37.23 -17.49 23.63
C THR A 62 -36.75 -17.17 22.22
N SER A 63 -37.57 -16.53 21.37
CA SER A 63 -37.19 -16.07 20.04
C SER A 63 -38.08 -14.92 19.54
N GLY A 64 -37.69 -14.30 18.44
CA GLY A 64 -38.42 -13.19 17.80
C GLY A 64 -39.79 -13.55 17.24
N ASN A 65 -40.12 -14.85 17.10
CA ASN A 65 -41.47 -15.27 16.72
C ASN A 65 -42.51 -15.16 17.86
N LYS A 66 -42.04 -14.94 19.10
CA LYS A 66 -42.87 -14.75 20.30
C LYS A 66 -43.84 -15.89 20.62
N THR A 67 -43.44 -17.13 20.30
CA THR A 67 -44.26 -18.33 20.56
C THR A 67 -44.10 -18.87 21.97
N ASN A 68 -42.85 -19.00 22.45
CA ASN A 68 -42.54 -19.57 23.76
C ASN A 68 -42.00 -18.51 24.72
N GLN A 69 -42.47 -18.54 25.97
CA GLN A 69 -42.01 -17.63 27.02
C GLN A 69 -40.66 -18.07 27.58
N LEU A 70 -39.86 -17.10 28.02
CA LEU A 70 -38.63 -17.36 28.77
C LEU A 70 -38.93 -17.97 30.14
N SER A 71 -38.00 -18.79 30.64
CA SER A 71 -38.00 -19.29 32.01
C SER A 71 -36.63 -19.07 32.65
N MET A 72 -36.54 -19.23 33.98
CA MET A 72 -35.26 -19.10 34.69
C MET A 72 -34.24 -20.18 34.27
N ASN A 73 -34.71 -21.28 33.67
CA ASN A 73 -33.87 -22.35 33.11
C ASN A 73 -33.46 -22.09 31.65
N SER A 74 -33.94 -21.01 31.03
CA SER A 74 -33.52 -20.63 29.68
C SER A 74 -32.00 -20.39 29.64
N ILE A 75 -31.36 -20.95 28.61
CA ILE A 75 -29.92 -20.93 28.41
C ILE A 75 -29.57 -19.87 27.37
N PHE A 76 -28.63 -18.97 27.68
CA PHE A 76 -28.23 -17.88 26.81
C PHE A 76 -26.74 -17.96 26.48
N ASP A 77 -26.35 -17.44 25.31
CA ASP A 77 -24.96 -17.06 25.05
C ASP A 77 -24.62 -15.80 25.85
N ILE A 78 -23.68 -15.94 26.79
CA ILE A 78 -23.24 -14.87 27.69
C ILE A 78 -22.13 -14.00 27.09
N GLY A 79 -21.81 -14.18 25.80
CA GLY A 79 -20.81 -13.42 25.07
C GLY A 79 -19.43 -13.49 25.74
N SER A 80 -18.75 -12.35 25.87
CA SER A 80 -17.38 -12.30 26.40
C SER A 80 -17.20 -12.85 27.81
N ILE A 81 -18.25 -12.99 28.61
CA ILE A 81 -18.18 -13.63 29.93
C ILE A 81 -17.76 -15.11 29.80
N ALA A 82 -18.05 -15.78 28.67
CA ALA A 82 -17.57 -17.15 28.43
C ALA A 82 -16.03 -17.28 28.38
N LYS A 83 -15.29 -16.17 28.18
CA LYS A 83 -13.83 -16.19 28.16
C LYS A 83 -13.22 -16.40 29.56
N GLU A 84 -13.98 -16.12 30.62
CA GLU A 84 -13.53 -16.31 31.99
C GLU A 84 -13.15 -17.77 32.26
N PHE A 85 -13.91 -18.71 31.71
CA PHE A 85 -13.67 -20.15 31.85
C PHE A 85 -12.30 -20.56 31.31
N ASN A 86 -11.82 -19.90 30.24
CA ASN A 86 -10.49 -20.14 29.68
C ASN A 86 -9.40 -19.62 30.64
N ALA A 87 -9.57 -18.38 31.11
CA ALA A 87 -8.60 -17.74 31.99
C ALA A 87 -8.49 -18.45 33.35
N VAL A 88 -9.64 -18.86 33.93
CA VAL A 88 -9.68 -19.65 35.16
C VAL A 88 -9.05 -21.01 34.92
N GLY A 89 -9.31 -21.68 33.80
CA GLY A 89 -8.65 -22.95 33.44
C GLY A 89 -7.12 -22.82 33.40
N ILE A 90 -6.58 -21.75 32.82
CA ILE A 90 -5.14 -21.46 32.84
C ILE A 90 -4.62 -21.30 34.29
N MET A 91 -5.37 -20.61 35.15
CA MET A 91 -4.98 -20.42 36.55
C MET A 91 -5.07 -21.71 37.37
N MET A 92 -6.03 -22.60 37.10
CA MET A 92 -6.08 -23.92 37.73
C MET A 92 -4.83 -24.73 37.39
N LEU A 93 -4.46 -24.81 36.11
CA LEU A 93 -3.23 -25.51 35.69
C LEU A 93 -1.96 -24.87 36.25
N LYS A 94 -1.95 -23.55 36.45
CA LYS A 94 -0.85 -22.86 37.14
C LYS A 94 -0.76 -23.26 38.60
N GLU A 95 -1.89 -23.34 39.31
CA GLU A 95 -1.92 -23.74 40.72
C GLU A 95 -1.50 -25.20 40.91
N GLU A 96 -1.81 -26.06 39.95
CA GLU A 96 -1.31 -27.45 39.87
C GLU A 96 0.19 -27.54 39.50
N GLY A 97 0.85 -26.42 39.20
CA GLY A 97 2.27 -26.38 38.83
C GLY A 97 2.56 -26.86 37.40
N LEU A 98 1.54 -27.05 36.57
CA LEU A 98 1.67 -27.56 35.20
C LEU A 98 2.07 -26.48 34.20
N LEU A 99 1.88 -25.20 34.54
CA LEU A 99 2.33 -24.06 33.74
C LEU A 99 2.76 -22.86 34.60
N SER A 100 3.53 -21.96 33.98
CA SER A 100 3.81 -20.60 34.48
C SER A 100 3.23 -19.55 33.53
N LEU A 101 2.79 -18.40 34.07
CA LEU A 101 2.30 -17.30 33.22
C LEU A 101 3.40 -16.68 32.34
N ASP A 102 4.67 -16.83 32.75
CA ASP A 102 5.83 -16.37 31.98
C ASP A 102 6.30 -17.39 30.93
N ASP A 103 5.70 -18.59 30.90
CA ASP A 103 6.01 -19.58 29.87
C ASP A 103 5.71 -19.02 28.48
N LYS A 104 6.67 -19.23 27.57
CA LYS A 104 6.47 -18.97 26.14
C LYS A 104 5.47 -19.97 25.58
N ILE A 105 4.57 -19.52 24.72
CA ILE A 105 3.55 -20.41 24.15
C ILE A 105 4.17 -21.51 23.27
N SER A 106 5.37 -21.29 22.73
CA SER A 106 6.15 -22.31 22.01
C SER A 106 6.49 -23.54 22.86
N LYS A 107 6.52 -23.42 24.20
CA LYS A 107 6.73 -24.54 25.14
C LYS A 107 5.69 -25.65 24.94
N TYR A 108 4.48 -25.29 24.56
CA TYR A 108 3.36 -26.21 24.36
C TYR A 108 3.30 -26.81 22.96
N GLN A 109 4.30 -26.55 22.09
CA GLN A 109 4.44 -27.22 20.78
C GLN A 109 3.16 -27.17 19.93
N LEU A 110 2.51 -26.01 19.90
CA LEU A 110 1.27 -25.78 19.15
C LEU A 110 1.51 -25.56 17.65
N ASP A 111 2.64 -25.96 17.09
CA ASP A 111 2.98 -25.78 15.66
C ASP A 111 2.68 -24.37 15.13
N LEU A 112 3.07 -23.35 15.90
CA LEU A 112 2.91 -21.94 15.57
C LEU A 112 4.24 -21.38 15.03
N PRO A 113 4.22 -20.36 14.15
CA PRO A 113 5.44 -19.73 13.63
C PRO A 113 6.32 -19.12 14.74
N GLU A 114 7.52 -18.65 14.35
CA GLU A 114 8.55 -18.13 15.27
C GLU A 114 8.06 -17.07 16.27
N TRP A 115 7.01 -16.30 15.94
CA TRP A 115 6.40 -15.37 16.88
C TRP A 115 5.88 -16.04 18.16
N GLY A 116 5.57 -17.33 18.13
CA GLY A 116 5.16 -18.11 19.30
C GLY A 116 6.26 -18.23 20.37
N LYS A 117 7.53 -18.02 20.02
CA LYS A 117 8.64 -17.95 20.98
C LYS A 117 8.67 -16.64 21.75
N LYS A 118 7.96 -15.61 21.28
CA LYS A 118 7.94 -14.28 21.90
C LYS A 118 6.79 -14.12 22.90
N ILE A 119 5.62 -14.66 22.58
CA ILE A 119 4.38 -14.50 23.37
C ILE A 119 4.44 -15.37 24.63
N THR A 120 4.12 -14.79 25.80
CA THR A 120 3.89 -15.53 27.05
C THR A 120 2.40 -15.81 27.28
N ILE A 121 2.07 -16.75 28.17
CA ILE A 121 0.68 -16.96 28.62
C ILE A 121 0.08 -15.66 29.18
N LYS A 122 0.87 -14.91 29.97
CA LYS A 122 0.50 -13.59 30.48
C LYS A 122 0.12 -12.60 29.38
N ASN A 123 0.78 -12.63 28.22
CA ASN A 123 0.38 -11.80 27.09
C ASN A 123 -0.98 -12.19 26.49
N LEU A 124 -1.32 -13.49 26.50
CA LEU A 124 -2.63 -13.96 26.03
C LEU A 124 -3.75 -13.51 26.96
N LEU A 125 -3.55 -13.62 28.28
CA LEU A 125 -4.55 -13.24 29.29
C LEU A 125 -4.88 -11.73 29.27
N GLN A 126 -3.98 -10.90 28.72
CA GLN A 126 -4.09 -9.43 28.75
C GLN A 126 -4.23 -8.80 27.37
N TYR A 127 -4.46 -9.62 26.35
CA TYR A 127 -4.60 -9.16 24.97
C TYR A 127 -3.41 -8.28 24.50
N SER A 128 -2.22 -8.54 25.06
CA SER A 128 -0.98 -7.81 24.77
C SER A 128 -0.02 -8.60 23.90
N SER A 129 -0.49 -9.68 23.27
CA SER A 129 0.30 -10.59 22.44
C SER A 129 0.68 -10.04 21.06
N GLY A 130 -0.01 -9.00 20.57
CA GLY A 130 0.13 -8.52 19.19
C GLY A 130 -0.55 -9.39 18.15
N LEU A 131 -1.33 -10.40 18.54
CA LEU A 131 -2.09 -11.24 17.60
C LEU A 131 -3.21 -10.42 16.92
N PRO A 132 -3.36 -10.53 15.58
CA PRO A 132 -4.42 -9.83 14.85
C PRO A 132 -5.81 -10.33 15.28
N LYS A 133 -6.85 -9.56 14.98
CA LYS A 133 -8.24 -10.00 15.16
C LYS A 133 -8.53 -11.19 14.24
N VAL A 134 -9.45 -12.06 14.68
CA VAL A 134 -9.97 -13.15 13.84
C VAL A 134 -10.77 -12.53 12.70
N ASP A 135 -10.51 -12.98 11.48
CA ASP A 135 -11.28 -12.60 10.30
C ASP A 135 -12.56 -13.43 10.20
N TRP A 136 -13.57 -13.06 11.00
CA TRP A 136 -14.85 -13.77 11.07
C TRP A 136 -15.58 -13.87 9.72
N GLY A 137 -15.21 -13.09 8.70
CA GLY A 137 -15.77 -13.22 7.35
C GLY A 137 -15.27 -14.47 6.61
N ASN A 138 -14.06 -14.92 6.95
CA ASN A 138 -13.33 -15.96 6.22
C ASN A 138 -12.97 -17.20 7.08
N VAL A 139 -13.44 -17.27 8.33
CA VAL A 139 -13.36 -18.49 9.16
C VAL A 139 -14.72 -19.10 9.41
N ASN A 140 -14.79 -20.42 9.34
CA ASN A 140 -15.98 -21.21 9.66
C ASN A 140 -15.74 -22.23 10.78
N SER A 141 -14.49 -22.50 11.14
CA SER A 141 -14.13 -23.49 12.16
C SER A 141 -12.86 -23.12 12.93
N ASP A 142 -12.62 -23.83 14.04
CA ASP A 142 -11.34 -23.85 14.76
C ASP A 142 -10.15 -24.12 13.83
N GLN A 143 -10.32 -24.99 12.83
CA GLN A 143 -9.24 -25.32 11.89
C GLN A 143 -8.85 -24.12 11.03
N ASP A 144 -9.82 -23.30 10.60
CA ASP A 144 -9.54 -22.11 9.81
C ASP A 144 -8.80 -21.05 10.64
N ILE A 145 -9.21 -20.87 11.91
CA ILE A 145 -8.52 -19.98 12.86
C ILE A 145 -7.07 -20.42 13.01
N TYR A 146 -6.84 -21.72 13.24
CA TYR A 146 -5.51 -22.27 13.42
C TYR A 146 -4.66 -22.18 12.15
N LYS A 147 -5.23 -22.45 10.98
CA LYS A 147 -4.58 -22.29 9.67
C LYS A 147 -4.17 -20.84 9.42
N ASN A 148 -5.02 -19.88 9.78
CA ASN A 148 -4.71 -18.45 9.68
C ASN A 148 -3.56 -18.05 10.62
N LEU A 149 -3.55 -18.56 11.86
CA LEU A 149 -2.44 -18.36 12.79
C LEU A 149 -1.13 -18.95 12.28
N LYS A 150 -1.15 -20.14 11.67
CA LYS A 150 0.06 -20.75 11.06
C LYS A 150 0.64 -19.96 9.90
N LYS A 151 -0.20 -19.22 9.17
CA LYS A 151 0.23 -18.35 8.06
C LYS A 151 0.64 -16.95 8.51
N LEU A 152 0.46 -16.60 9.78
CA LEU A 152 0.77 -15.27 10.28
C LEU A 152 2.28 -15.05 10.33
N GLU A 153 2.81 -14.22 9.43
CA GLU A 153 4.24 -13.91 9.38
C GLU A 153 4.68 -12.94 10.48
N LYS A 154 3.82 -11.98 10.84
CA LYS A 154 4.16 -10.90 11.78
C LYS A 154 3.01 -10.54 12.72
N LEU A 155 3.35 -10.26 13.98
CA LEU A 155 2.46 -9.67 14.97
C LEU A 155 2.20 -8.18 14.66
N GLN A 156 1.06 -7.67 15.08
CA GLN A 156 0.68 -6.26 14.93
C GLN A 156 1.60 -5.33 15.75
N PHE A 157 2.13 -5.83 16.87
CA PHE A 157 3.15 -5.17 17.69
C PHE A 157 3.90 -6.22 18.51
N GLU A 158 5.03 -5.82 19.11
CA GLU A 158 5.82 -6.71 19.97
C GLU A 158 5.04 -7.07 21.26
N PRO A 159 5.03 -8.34 21.70
CA PRO A 159 4.30 -8.75 22.89
C PRO A 159 4.63 -7.90 24.13
N GLY A 160 3.59 -7.48 24.86
CA GLY A 160 3.68 -6.61 26.02
C GLY A 160 3.87 -5.11 25.72
N LYS A 161 3.96 -4.70 24.45
CA LYS A 161 4.13 -3.28 24.07
C LYS A 161 2.84 -2.58 23.64
N GLY A 162 1.73 -3.29 23.56
CA GLY A 162 0.44 -2.75 23.15
C GLY A 162 -0.74 -3.57 23.66
N TYR A 163 -1.94 -3.14 23.27
CA TYR A 163 -3.21 -3.80 23.58
C TYR A 163 -4.01 -3.97 22.28
N LEU A 164 -4.49 -5.19 22.02
CA LEU A 164 -5.36 -5.52 20.90
C LEU A 164 -6.30 -6.66 21.29
N TYR A 165 -7.55 -6.31 21.59
CA TYR A 165 -8.61 -7.28 21.87
C TYR A 165 -8.82 -8.21 20.68
N SER A 166 -8.38 -9.47 20.82
CA SER A 166 -8.46 -10.49 19.79
C SER A 166 -8.81 -11.86 20.39
N ASN A 167 -9.82 -12.52 19.81
CA ASN A 167 -10.20 -13.89 20.18
C ASN A 167 -9.12 -14.93 19.82
N ASN A 168 -8.12 -14.59 19.00
CA ASN A 168 -6.94 -15.46 18.82
C ASN A 168 -6.19 -15.71 20.13
N ASN A 169 -6.25 -14.77 21.09
CA ASN A 169 -5.67 -14.98 22.42
C ASN A 169 -6.40 -16.10 23.18
N VAL A 170 -7.72 -16.08 23.17
CA VAL A 170 -8.58 -17.06 23.84
C VAL A 170 -8.44 -18.43 23.18
N PHE A 171 -8.43 -18.45 21.84
CA PHE A 171 -8.22 -19.66 21.07
C PHE A 171 -6.92 -20.38 21.45
N ILE A 172 -5.81 -19.63 21.58
CA ILE A 172 -4.53 -20.23 21.99
C ILE A 172 -4.56 -20.68 23.47
N GLN A 173 -5.19 -19.94 24.39
CA GLN A 173 -5.33 -20.38 25.79
C GLN A 173 -5.98 -21.77 25.87
N ARG A 174 -7.06 -21.97 25.11
CA ARG A 174 -7.71 -23.28 24.98
C ARG A 174 -6.76 -24.36 24.46
N ARG A 175 -6.04 -24.10 23.36
CA ARG A 175 -5.09 -25.06 22.78
C ARG A 175 -3.99 -25.45 23.77
N ILE A 176 -3.57 -24.52 24.65
CA ILE A 176 -2.63 -24.80 25.74
C ILE A 176 -3.24 -25.74 26.77
N ILE A 177 -4.48 -25.49 27.21
CA ILE A 177 -5.19 -26.35 28.18
C ILE A 177 -5.32 -27.77 27.64
N GLU A 178 -5.78 -27.93 26.40
CA GLU A 178 -5.91 -29.23 25.74
C GLU A 178 -4.57 -29.95 25.63
N LYS A 179 -3.52 -29.20 25.29
CA LYS A 179 -2.17 -29.77 25.17
C LYS A 179 -1.61 -30.27 26.50
N ILE A 180 -1.83 -29.53 27.59
CA ILE A 180 -1.31 -29.88 28.92
C ILE A 180 -2.08 -31.07 29.49
N THR A 181 -3.40 -31.06 29.36
CA THR A 181 -4.28 -32.03 30.03
C THR A 181 -4.50 -33.30 29.22
N GLY A 182 -4.35 -33.23 27.89
CA GLY A 182 -4.72 -34.31 26.97
C GLY A 182 -6.24 -34.44 26.74
N LEU A 183 -7.05 -33.66 27.45
CA LEU A 183 -8.51 -33.59 27.28
C LEU A 183 -8.85 -32.62 26.16
N THR A 184 -9.97 -32.84 25.48
CA THR A 184 -10.60 -31.76 24.73
C THR A 184 -11.03 -30.66 25.70
N PHE A 185 -11.12 -29.42 25.23
CA PHE A 185 -11.50 -28.33 26.11
C PHE A 185 -12.91 -28.49 26.68
N THR A 186 -13.83 -29.10 25.91
CA THR A 186 -15.18 -29.43 26.37
C THR A 186 -15.12 -30.38 27.56
N GLU A 187 -14.39 -31.50 27.45
CA GLU A 187 -14.20 -32.46 28.55
C GLU A 187 -13.52 -31.82 29.77
N PHE A 188 -12.55 -30.93 29.55
CA PHE A 188 -11.92 -30.16 30.63
C PHE A 188 -12.94 -29.27 31.34
N LEU A 189 -13.73 -28.49 30.61
CA LEU A 189 -14.75 -27.63 31.19
C LEU A 189 -15.80 -28.44 31.96
N GLU A 190 -16.29 -29.54 31.41
CA GLU A 190 -17.28 -30.40 32.06
C GLU A 190 -16.73 -30.98 33.37
N SER A 191 -15.62 -31.71 33.30
CA SER A 191 -15.08 -32.47 34.44
C SER A 191 -14.38 -31.62 35.50
N LYS A 192 -13.79 -30.46 35.11
CA LYS A 192 -13.00 -29.62 36.03
C LYS A 192 -13.75 -28.37 36.50
N ILE A 193 -14.79 -27.94 35.80
CA ILE A 193 -15.48 -26.68 36.11
C ILE A 193 -16.99 -26.88 36.29
N LEU A 194 -17.71 -27.33 35.26
CA LEU A 194 -19.17 -27.33 35.28
C LEU A 194 -19.73 -28.32 36.31
N GLU A 195 -19.23 -29.56 36.34
CA GLU A 195 -19.65 -30.57 37.32
C GLU A 195 -19.28 -30.17 38.76
N PRO A 196 -18.03 -29.78 39.09
CA PRO A 196 -17.67 -29.38 40.45
C PRO A 196 -18.42 -28.14 40.98
N VAL A 197 -18.78 -27.20 40.10
CA VAL A 197 -19.57 -26.00 40.46
C VAL A 197 -21.06 -26.32 40.54
N GLY A 198 -21.50 -27.44 39.97
CA GLY A 198 -22.91 -27.84 39.89
C GLY A 198 -23.70 -27.06 38.84
N MET A 199 -23.06 -26.69 37.73
CA MET A 199 -23.65 -25.96 36.59
C MET A 199 -24.38 -26.90 35.61
N SER A 200 -25.31 -27.70 36.13
CA SER A 200 -25.90 -28.84 35.42
C SER A 200 -26.79 -28.50 34.22
N SER A 201 -27.22 -27.24 34.05
CA SER A 201 -28.05 -26.81 32.91
C SER A 201 -27.22 -26.13 31.82
N SER A 202 -25.91 -25.95 32.04
CA SER A 202 -25.04 -25.25 31.11
C SER A 202 -24.66 -26.15 29.95
N VAL A 203 -24.59 -25.57 28.75
CA VAL A 203 -24.12 -26.26 27.55
C VAL A 203 -22.83 -25.63 27.06
N ILE A 204 -21.99 -26.43 26.42
CA ILE A 204 -20.81 -25.95 25.71
C ILE A 204 -21.11 -26.04 24.23
N ASP A 205 -20.85 -24.94 23.54
CA ASP A 205 -21.16 -24.74 22.13
C ASP A 205 -22.67 -24.75 21.85
N HIS A 206 -23.21 -23.64 21.33
CA HIS A 206 -24.65 -23.51 21.13
C HIS A 206 -25.19 -24.61 20.20
N GLN A 207 -26.23 -25.28 20.65
CA GLN A 207 -27.01 -26.21 19.84
C GLN A 207 -28.48 -25.83 19.95
N TYR A 208 -29.06 -25.29 18.87
CA TYR A 208 -30.47 -24.88 18.83
C TYR A 208 -31.46 -26.06 18.97
N GLU A 209 -30.97 -27.29 18.94
CA GLU A 209 -31.73 -28.51 19.24
C GLU A 209 -31.94 -28.73 20.74
N ASN A 210 -31.22 -28.01 21.61
CA ASN A 210 -31.51 -27.99 23.04
C ASN A 210 -32.79 -27.19 23.31
N LEU A 211 -33.80 -27.85 23.88
CA LEU A 211 -35.14 -27.27 24.14
C LEU A 211 -35.11 -25.98 24.97
N ASN A 212 -34.08 -25.76 25.79
CA ASN A 212 -33.98 -24.61 26.69
C ASN A 212 -33.07 -23.49 26.15
N PHE A 213 -32.35 -23.71 25.05
CA PHE A 213 -31.49 -22.70 24.45
C PHE A 213 -32.32 -21.64 23.73
N VAL A 214 -32.17 -20.39 24.13
CA VAL A 214 -32.93 -19.28 23.53
C VAL A 214 -32.27 -18.83 22.25
N ARG A 215 -33.05 -18.37 21.28
CA ARG A 215 -32.56 -17.82 20.01
C ARG A 215 -32.52 -16.30 20.07
N ALA A 216 -31.38 -15.71 19.76
CA ALA A 216 -31.21 -14.27 19.65
C ALA A 216 -32.01 -13.68 18.49
N PHE A 217 -32.49 -12.45 18.67
CA PHE A 217 -33.23 -11.70 17.66
C PHE A 217 -33.01 -10.20 17.81
N ASN A 218 -33.14 -9.46 16.71
CA ASN A 218 -32.92 -8.02 16.69
C ASN A 218 -34.17 -7.21 17.12
N SER A 219 -34.07 -5.88 17.16
CA SER A 219 -35.17 -4.98 17.52
C SER A 219 -36.40 -5.05 16.59
N GLU A 220 -36.28 -5.65 15.40
CA GLU A 220 -37.37 -5.90 14.45
C GLU A 220 -38.05 -7.26 14.68
N ASN A 221 -37.66 -7.98 15.75
CA ASN A 221 -38.06 -9.37 16.03
C ASN A 221 -37.58 -10.40 14.99
N ILE A 222 -36.56 -10.05 14.20
CA ILE A 222 -35.96 -10.97 13.25
C ILE A 222 -34.93 -11.81 14.01
N ASN A 223 -35.14 -13.12 14.00
CA ASN A 223 -34.23 -14.08 14.58
C ASN A 223 -32.87 -14.07 13.87
N ASP A 224 -31.80 -14.16 14.66
CA ASP A 224 -30.46 -14.41 14.13
C ASP A 224 -30.46 -15.73 13.36
N ASN A 225 -29.72 -15.79 12.24
CA ASN A 225 -29.58 -16.99 11.44
C ASN A 225 -29.03 -18.14 12.31
N LYS A 226 -29.37 -19.40 11.96
CA LYS A 226 -28.77 -20.60 12.58
C LYS A 226 -27.30 -20.65 12.16
N GLN A 227 -26.45 -19.85 12.77
CA GLN A 227 -25.02 -19.79 12.45
C GLN A 227 -24.33 -20.89 13.25
N GLU A 228 -23.49 -21.70 12.60
CA GLU A 228 -22.57 -22.60 13.28
C GLU A 228 -21.54 -21.78 14.08
N LEU A 229 -21.17 -22.24 15.28
CA LEU A 229 -20.09 -21.61 16.03
C LEU A 229 -18.80 -21.67 15.22
N LYS A 230 -18.27 -20.49 14.89
CA LYS A 230 -16.99 -20.35 14.19
C LYS A 230 -15.77 -20.67 15.06
N MET A 231 -15.99 -20.75 16.37
CA MET A 231 -14.99 -21.10 17.39
C MET A 231 -15.69 -21.90 18.49
N SER A 232 -15.20 -23.10 18.78
CA SER A 232 -15.77 -24.01 19.78
C SER A 232 -15.28 -23.70 21.21
N GLY A 233 -15.82 -24.41 22.20
CA GLY A 233 -15.51 -24.22 23.63
C GLY A 233 -16.24 -23.06 24.29
N TRP A 234 -17.42 -22.66 23.80
CA TRP A 234 -18.16 -21.50 24.29
C TRP A 234 -19.23 -21.90 25.30
N VAL A 235 -19.07 -21.51 26.56
CA VAL A 235 -20.02 -21.87 27.63
C VAL A 235 -21.28 -21.00 27.56
N CYS A 236 -22.44 -21.64 27.52
CA CYS A 236 -23.76 -21.02 27.57
C CYS A 236 -24.54 -21.53 28.79
N PRO A 237 -24.68 -20.73 29.86
CA PRO A 237 -25.38 -21.14 31.07
C PRO A 237 -26.83 -20.64 31.14
N SER A 238 -27.58 -21.25 32.07
CA SER A 238 -28.76 -20.60 32.67
C SER A 238 -28.33 -19.48 33.62
N ILE A 239 -29.25 -18.59 34.00
CA ILE A 239 -28.92 -17.50 34.93
C ILE A 239 -28.52 -18.01 36.33
N TYR A 240 -29.09 -19.14 36.76
CA TYR A 240 -28.70 -19.76 38.03
C TYR A 240 -27.32 -20.40 37.97
N ASP A 241 -26.97 -21.06 36.86
CA ASP A 241 -25.63 -21.62 36.72
C ASP A 241 -24.57 -20.52 36.60
N LEU A 242 -24.87 -19.41 35.91
CA LEU A 242 -23.99 -18.25 35.90
C LEU A 242 -23.82 -17.66 37.31
N ALA A 243 -24.88 -17.62 38.13
CA ALA A 243 -24.78 -17.20 39.52
C ALA A 243 -23.89 -18.15 40.35
N LYS A 244 -23.99 -19.48 40.14
CA LYS A 244 -23.12 -20.46 40.80
C LYS A 244 -21.67 -20.27 40.40
N TRP A 245 -21.39 -20.06 39.11
CA TRP A 245 -20.05 -19.73 38.58
C TRP A 245 -19.47 -18.52 39.30
N THR A 246 -20.17 -17.39 39.27
CA THR A 246 -19.73 -16.15 39.91
C THR A 246 -19.48 -16.35 41.40
N ASN A 247 -20.39 -17.03 42.11
CA ASN A 247 -20.21 -17.29 43.54
C ASN A 247 -18.97 -18.17 43.84
N HIS A 248 -18.73 -19.24 43.08
CA HIS A 248 -17.56 -20.11 43.29
C HIS A 248 -16.24 -19.41 42.94
N LEU A 249 -16.25 -18.58 41.91
CA LEU A 249 -15.09 -17.77 41.53
C LEU A 249 -14.73 -16.75 42.63
N LEU A 250 -15.73 -16.00 43.11
CA LEU A 250 -15.52 -14.92 44.08
C LEU A 250 -15.32 -15.41 45.52
N SER A 251 -15.78 -16.61 45.84
CA SER A 251 -15.49 -17.30 47.12
C SER A 251 -14.18 -18.08 47.12
N TYR A 252 -13.36 -17.95 46.06
CA TYR A 252 -12.06 -18.59 45.91
C TYR A 252 -12.10 -20.13 45.95
N LYS A 253 -13.24 -20.73 45.55
CA LYS A 253 -13.41 -22.19 45.52
C LYS A 253 -12.84 -22.84 44.26
N LEU A 254 -12.73 -22.08 43.17
CA LEU A 254 -12.19 -22.54 41.90
C LEU A 254 -10.68 -22.31 41.77
N ILE A 255 -10.23 -21.12 42.20
CA ILE A 255 -8.84 -20.69 42.20
C ILE A 255 -8.59 -19.86 43.44
N SER A 256 -7.34 -19.82 43.91
CA SER A 256 -6.97 -19.05 45.08
C SER A 256 -7.22 -17.55 44.91
N LYS A 257 -7.36 -16.83 46.05
CA LYS A 257 -7.43 -15.35 46.08
C LYS A 257 -6.29 -14.70 45.28
N LYS A 258 -5.08 -15.24 45.40
CA LYS A 258 -3.89 -14.73 44.69
C LYS A 258 -4.06 -14.89 43.18
N SER A 259 -4.48 -16.06 42.71
CA SER A 259 -4.71 -16.29 41.28
C SER A 259 -5.85 -15.44 40.72
N LEU A 260 -6.92 -15.26 41.48
CA LEU A 260 -8.00 -14.35 41.09
C LEU A 260 -7.46 -12.91 40.95
N TYR A 261 -6.68 -12.42 41.92
CA TYR A 261 -6.05 -11.10 41.85
C TYR A 261 -5.17 -10.95 40.59
N GLN A 262 -4.35 -11.96 40.28
CA GLN A 262 -3.48 -11.96 39.10
C GLN A 262 -4.23 -11.83 37.77
N LEU A 263 -5.49 -12.30 37.69
CA LEU A 263 -6.31 -12.14 36.49
C LEU A 263 -6.76 -10.69 36.26
N PHE A 264 -6.80 -9.85 37.30
CA PHE A 264 -7.13 -8.42 37.20
C PHE A 264 -5.91 -7.50 37.20
N GLU A 265 -4.72 -8.00 37.54
CA GLU A 265 -3.49 -7.20 37.48
C GLU A 265 -3.16 -6.81 36.05
N ASN A 266 -3.19 -5.53 35.71
CA ASN A 266 -2.78 -5.05 34.39
C ASN A 266 -1.26 -4.92 34.30
N TYR A 267 -0.60 -5.83 33.59
CA TYR A 267 0.85 -5.75 33.35
C TYR A 267 1.19 -5.04 32.03
N SER A 268 0.17 -4.58 31.29
CA SER A 268 0.28 -3.76 30.08
C SER A 268 -0.65 -2.56 30.18
N LYS A 269 -0.19 -1.37 29.80
CA LYS A 269 -0.93 -0.11 29.95
C LYS A 269 -2.21 -0.14 29.11
N GLY A 270 -3.37 0.02 29.77
CA GLY A 270 -4.68 0.07 29.11
C GLY A 270 -5.24 -1.27 28.66
N ALA A 271 -4.66 -2.39 29.12
CA ALA A 271 -5.22 -3.72 28.85
C ALA A 271 -6.51 -3.95 29.64
N GLU A 272 -7.47 -4.65 29.02
CA GLU A 272 -8.62 -5.23 29.71
C GLU A 272 -8.22 -6.56 30.36
N SER A 273 -8.79 -6.85 31.52
CA SER A 273 -8.64 -8.15 32.18
C SER A 273 -9.48 -9.23 31.48
N ALA A 274 -9.02 -10.47 31.55
CA ALA A 274 -9.78 -11.63 31.08
C ALA A 274 -11.11 -11.85 31.84
N LEU A 275 -11.27 -11.23 33.02
CA LEU A 275 -12.49 -11.25 33.83
C LEU A 275 -13.27 -9.92 33.79
N GLY A 276 -13.03 -9.05 32.79
CA GLY A 276 -13.71 -7.76 32.71
C GLY A 276 -13.11 -6.73 33.67
N ASN A 277 -13.93 -6.12 34.53
CA ASN A 277 -13.52 -5.04 35.43
C ASN A 277 -13.54 -5.48 36.89
N GLY A 278 -12.55 -5.04 37.67
CA GLY A 278 -12.50 -5.30 39.11
C GLY A 278 -11.88 -4.13 39.88
N GLU A 279 -12.43 -3.83 41.05
CA GLU A 279 -11.84 -2.89 42.02
C GLU A 279 -11.29 -3.67 43.21
N PHE A 280 -10.18 -3.20 43.79
CA PHE A 280 -9.49 -3.87 44.89
C PHE A 280 -9.13 -2.92 46.02
N GLU A 281 -9.22 -3.42 47.26
CA GLU A 281 -8.65 -2.81 48.47
C GLU A 281 -7.77 -3.84 49.17
N ASN A 282 -6.48 -3.57 49.37
CA ASN A 282 -5.52 -4.50 49.98
C ASN A 282 -5.57 -5.92 49.36
N GLU A 283 -5.49 -5.99 48.02
CA GLU A 283 -5.58 -7.22 47.22
C GLU A 283 -6.91 -7.99 47.38
N LYS A 284 -7.92 -7.42 48.05
CA LYS A 284 -9.26 -7.99 48.14
C LYS A 284 -10.18 -7.29 47.15
N LEU A 285 -10.84 -8.08 46.31
CA LEU A 285 -11.83 -7.59 45.35
C LEU A 285 -12.98 -6.91 46.11
N THR A 286 -13.38 -5.73 45.70
CA THR A 286 -14.48 -4.95 46.28
C THR A 286 -15.64 -4.76 45.30
N LEU A 287 -15.33 -4.77 44.00
CA LEU A 287 -16.29 -4.71 42.91
C LEU A 287 -15.81 -5.64 41.80
N TYR A 288 -16.73 -6.35 41.16
CA TYR A 288 -16.49 -7.13 39.95
C TYR A 288 -17.62 -6.88 38.96
N GLU A 289 -17.29 -6.60 37.71
CA GLU A 289 -18.27 -6.40 36.66
C GLU A 289 -17.75 -6.90 35.31
N HIS A 290 -18.54 -7.73 34.62
CA HIS A 290 -18.23 -8.17 33.27
C HIS A 290 -19.47 -8.10 32.38
N HIS A 291 -19.35 -7.36 31.29
CA HIS A 291 -20.33 -7.29 30.20
C HIS A 291 -19.95 -8.25 29.07
N GLY A 292 -20.92 -8.99 28.58
CA GLY A 292 -20.76 -9.88 27.44
C GLY A 292 -21.77 -9.59 26.35
N SER A 293 -21.34 -9.67 25.09
CA SER A 293 -22.27 -9.67 23.97
C SER A 293 -21.77 -10.56 22.83
N SER A 294 -22.72 -11.23 22.17
CA SER A 294 -22.52 -12.10 21.01
C SER A 294 -23.77 -11.97 20.16
N SER A 295 -23.65 -11.58 18.89
CA SER A 295 -24.79 -11.26 18.01
C SER A 295 -25.84 -10.36 18.71
N ASN A 296 -27.11 -10.77 18.78
CA ASN A 296 -28.16 -10.06 19.55
C ASN A 296 -28.34 -10.55 21.01
N TYR A 297 -27.41 -11.35 21.54
CA TYR A 297 -27.32 -11.58 22.99
C TYR A 297 -26.55 -10.45 23.70
N GLU A 298 -26.95 -10.18 24.93
CA GLU A 298 -26.27 -9.27 25.84
C GLU A 298 -26.42 -9.77 27.27
N SER A 299 -25.33 -9.79 28.02
CA SER A 299 -25.29 -10.26 29.41
C SER A 299 -24.42 -9.35 30.26
N LEU A 300 -24.74 -9.27 31.54
CA LEU A 300 -23.98 -8.49 32.51
C LEU A 300 -23.99 -9.20 33.87
N VAL A 301 -22.81 -9.36 34.45
CA VAL A 301 -22.62 -9.76 35.84
C VAL A 301 -22.01 -8.58 36.57
N HIS A 302 -22.64 -8.16 37.67
CA HIS A 302 -22.15 -7.11 38.56
C HIS A 302 -22.20 -7.63 39.99
N TYR A 303 -21.09 -7.56 40.70
CA TYR A 303 -20.97 -7.94 42.10
C TYR A 303 -20.29 -6.81 42.87
N ASN A 304 -21.00 -6.22 43.83
CA ASN A 304 -20.45 -5.28 44.79
C ASN A 304 -20.24 -5.99 46.13
N LEU A 305 -18.98 -6.31 46.44
CA LEU A 305 -18.58 -7.05 47.63
C LEU A 305 -18.65 -6.20 48.91
N LYS A 306 -18.65 -4.86 48.80
CA LYS A 306 -18.84 -3.97 49.97
C LYS A 306 -20.26 -4.02 50.50
N GLU A 307 -21.23 -4.18 49.61
CA GLU A 307 -22.66 -4.24 49.92
C GLU A 307 -23.21 -5.67 49.91
N ASP A 308 -22.35 -6.65 49.59
CA ASP A 308 -22.68 -8.05 49.30
C ASP A 308 -23.91 -8.20 48.39
N THR A 309 -23.88 -7.51 47.25
CA THR A 309 -24.95 -7.53 46.25
C THR A 309 -24.44 -8.02 44.90
N SER A 310 -25.23 -8.86 44.24
CA SER A 310 -25.00 -9.31 42.87
C SER A 310 -26.21 -9.01 41.99
N ILE A 311 -25.97 -8.51 40.79
CA ILE A 311 -26.97 -8.28 39.75
C ILE A 311 -26.50 -9.03 38.51
N ILE A 312 -27.33 -9.97 38.03
CA ILE A 312 -27.08 -10.72 36.81
C ILE A 312 -28.25 -10.47 35.86
N LEU A 313 -27.93 -10.03 34.64
CA LEU A 313 -28.90 -9.74 33.59
C LEU A 313 -28.48 -10.48 32.32
N MET A 314 -29.41 -11.15 31.66
CA MET A 314 -29.17 -11.90 30.41
C MET A 314 -30.34 -11.65 29.45
N THR A 315 -30.07 -11.23 28.21
CA THR A 315 -31.09 -10.96 27.18
C THR A 315 -30.69 -11.58 25.85
N ASN A 316 -31.66 -12.10 25.10
CA ASN A 316 -31.53 -12.54 23.70
C ASN A 316 -32.05 -11.50 22.70
N ASN A 317 -32.32 -10.27 23.18
CA ASN A 317 -32.65 -9.11 22.37
C ASN A 317 -31.82 -7.91 22.83
N LYS A 318 -30.66 -7.72 22.19
CA LYS A 318 -29.70 -6.66 22.53
C LYS A 318 -30.27 -5.27 22.23
N SER A 319 -30.57 -4.54 23.29
CA SER A 319 -31.09 -3.16 23.24
C SER A 319 -30.03 -2.09 23.56
N LEU A 320 -28.82 -2.51 23.99
CA LEU A 320 -27.74 -1.65 24.49
C LEU A 320 -28.08 -0.92 25.81
N LYS A 321 -29.03 -1.45 26.59
CA LYS A 321 -29.54 -0.81 27.83
C LYS A 321 -29.29 -1.60 29.11
N ILE A 322 -28.61 -2.74 29.04
CA ILE A 322 -28.41 -3.61 30.21
C ILE A 322 -27.64 -2.91 31.36
N ALA A 323 -26.69 -2.04 31.03
CA ALA A 323 -25.93 -1.26 32.01
C ALA A 323 -26.79 -0.21 32.72
N GLU A 324 -27.65 0.49 31.97
CA GLU A 324 -28.61 1.47 32.53
C GLU A 324 -29.63 0.76 33.44
N ILE A 325 -30.10 -0.43 33.05
CA ILE A 325 -30.97 -1.27 33.91
C ILE A 325 -30.25 -1.65 35.20
N LYS A 326 -28.99 -2.11 35.11
CA LYS A 326 -28.19 -2.44 36.29
C LYS A 326 -28.00 -1.24 37.22
N GLU A 327 -27.68 -0.07 36.67
CA GLU A 327 -27.51 1.15 37.48
C GLU A 327 -28.80 1.54 38.21
N ALA A 328 -29.95 1.47 37.54
CA ALA A 328 -31.24 1.70 38.17
C ALA A 328 -31.52 0.70 39.30
N ILE A 329 -31.22 -0.59 39.11
CA ILE A 329 -31.32 -1.61 40.16
C ILE A 329 -30.37 -1.28 41.33
N SER A 330 -29.10 -0.93 41.06
CA SER A 330 -28.14 -0.55 42.10
C SER A 330 -28.63 0.66 42.91
N ASN A 331 -29.24 1.66 42.27
CA ASN A 331 -29.81 2.81 42.96
C ASN A 331 -31.01 2.43 43.84
N ILE A 332 -31.90 1.56 43.36
CA ILE A 332 -33.01 1.01 44.16
C ILE A 332 -32.49 0.28 45.40
N LEU A 333 -31.46 -0.57 45.23
CA LEU A 333 -30.86 -1.31 46.34
C LEU A 333 -30.21 -0.39 47.40
N LYS A 334 -29.77 0.80 46.99
CA LYS A 334 -29.20 1.86 47.83
C LYS A 334 -30.24 2.85 48.38
N GLY A 335 -31.52 2.69 48.04
CA GLY A 335 -32.58 3.64 48.42
C GLY A 335 -32.44 5.01 47.76
N LYS A 336 -31.75 5.09 46.61
CA LYS A 336 -31.55 6.32 45.84
C LYS A 336 -32.60 6.45 44.73
N THR A 337 -32.83 7.67 44.26
CA THR A 337 -33.61 7.93 43.06
C THR A 337 -32.97 7.29 41.83
N TYR A 338 -33.77 6.81 40.89
CA TYR A 338 -33.31 6.17 39.66
C TYR A 338 -34.09 6.65 38.44
N GLU A 339 -33.46 6.57 37.27
CA GLU A 339 -34.10 6.84 35.98
C GLU A 339 -34.50 5.53 35.32
N VAL A 340 -35.64 5.53 34.61
CA VAL A 340 -36.08 4.37 33.84
C VAL A 340 -35.41 4.41 32.47
N PRO A 341 -34.61 3.40 32.09
CA PRO A 341 -33.89 3.40 30.82
C PRO A 341 -34.80 3.61 29.60
N GLN A 342 -34.29 4.33 28.62
CA GLN A 342 -35.00 4.71 27.39
C GLN A 342 -34.49 3.91 26.17
N LYS A 343 -35.28 3.84 25.09
CA LYS A 343 -34.89 3.14 23.85
C LYS A 343 -33.66 3.79 23.20
N SER A 344 -32.80 2.96 22.58
CA SER A 344 -31.65 3.45 21.81
C SER A 344 -32.08 4.17 20.53
N ILE A 345 -31.63 5.41 20.38
CA ILE A 345 -31.78 6.17 19.13
C ILE A 345 -30.99 5.52 18.00
N TYR A 346 -29.75 5.10 18.27
CA TYR A 346 -28.90 4.43 17.28
C TYR A 346 -29.60 3.23 16.66
N LEU A 347 -30.10 2.29 17.47
CA LEU A 347 -30.76 1.08 16.95
C LEU A 347 -32.00 1.42 16.11
N THR A 348 -32.71 2.48 16.48
CA THR A 348 -33.99 2.88 15.89
C THR A 348 -33.79 3.53 14.52
N ILE A 349 -32.83 4.46 14.37
CA ILE A 349 -32.70 5.24 13.13
C ILE A 349 -31.68 4.66 12.13
N ARG A 350 -30.73 3.82 12.60
CA ARG A 350 -29.56 3.40 11.79
C ARG A 350 -29.90 2.82 10.42
N LYS A 351 -30.98 2.04 10.28
CA LYS A 351 -31.33 1.38 9.01
C LYS A 351 -31.69 2.41 7.94
N LYS A 352 -32.51 3.40 8.32
CA LYS A 352 -32.83 4.55 7.47
C LYS A 352 -31.57 5.35 7.16
N THR A 353 -30.78 5.68 8.19
CA THR A 353 -29.53 6.43 8.01
C THR A 353 -28.52 5.75 7.09
N TYR A 354 -28.37 4.42 7.14
CA TYR A 354 -27.44 3.68 6.27
C TYR A 354 -27.86 3.72 4.80
N THR A 355 -29.16 3.83 4.52
CA THR A 355 -29.69 3.96 3.15
C THR A 355 -29.65 5.41 2.69
N ASN A 356 -30.10 6.33 3.56
CA ASN A 356 -30.17 7.76 3.30
C ASN A 356 -30.02 8.53 4.62
N VAL A 357 -28.94 9.29 4.76
CA VAL A 357 -28.64 10.02 5.99
C VAL A 357 -29.70 11.07 6.32
N ASP A 358 -30.25 11.75 5.31
CA ASP A 358 -31.25 12.80 5.49
C ASP A 358 -32.56 12.24 6.05
N GLU A 359 -33.03 11.11 5.49
CA GLU A 359 -34.21 10.39 6.02
C GLU A 359 -33.99 9.91 7.46
N GLY A 360 -32.76 9.51 7.79
CA GLY A 360 -32.39 9.14 9.15
C GLY A 360 -32.47 10.32 10.13
N ILE A 361 -31.99 11.49 9.70
CA ILE A 361 -32.03 12.74 10.49
C ILE A 361 -33.46 13.25 10.64
N GLU A 362 -34.27 13.20 9.58
CA GLU A 362 -35.69 13.56 9.63
C GLU A 362 -36.43 12.65 10.61
N TYR A 363 -36.17 11.34 10.55
CA TYR A 363 -36.79 10.40 11.47
C TYR A 363 -36.35 10.62 12.93
N TYR A 364 -35.08 10.95 13.15
CA TYR A 364 -34.58 11.36 14.47
C TYR A 364 -35.37 12.56 15.02
N LYS A 365 -35.57 13.61 14.21
CA LYS A 365 -36.31 14.82 14.63
C LYS A 365 -37.76 14.51 14.97
N LYS A 366 -38.43 13.71 14.13
CA LYS A 366 -39.80 13.26 14.37
C LYS A 366 -39.93 12.49 15.69
N LEU A 367 -39.02 11.55 15.96
CA LEU A 367 -39.03 10.80 17.23
C LEU A 367 -38.83 11.73 18.44
N LYS A 368 -38.07 12.82 18.28
CA LYS A 368 -37.82 13.78 19.34
C LYS A 368 -39.07 14.59 19.68
N GLU A 369 -39.86 14.95 18.67
CA GLU A 369 -41.14 15.64 18.83
C GLU A 369 -42.22 14.71 19.39
N ASP A 370 -42.37 13.51 18.82
CA ASP A 370 -43.49 12.62 19.10
C ASP A 370 -43.26 11.72 20.33
N SER A 371 -42.01 11.51 20.76
CA SER A 371 -41.66 10.39 21.66
C SER A 371 -40.43 10.65 22.55
N TYR A 372 -40.23 11.89 22.99
CA TYR A 372 -39.07 12.30 23.81
C TYR A 372 -38.80 11.40 25.03
N ASP A 373 -39.82 11.10 25.84
CA ASP A 373 -39.66 10.30 27.06
C ASP A 373 -39.40 8.81 26.80
N THR A 374 -39.59 8.35 25.56
CA THR A 374 -39.44 6.95 25.17
C THR A 374 -38.03 6.63 24.66
N TYR A 375 -37.34 7.58 24.02
CA TYR A 375 -36.04 7.37 23.38
C TYR A 375 -34.95 8.24 24.00
N ASN A 376 -33.72 7.73 24.04
CA ASN A 376 -32.60 8.43 24.66
C ASN A 376 -31.99 9.47 23.71
N PHE A 377 -32.47 10.71 23.79
CA PHE A 377 -31.92 11.85 23.05
C PHE A 377 -30.76 12.56 23.75
N THR A 378 -30.52 12.25 25.02
CA THR A 378 -29.56 12.95 25.88
C THR A 378 -28.20 12.27 25.96
N ASN A 379 -28.07 11.09 25.38
CA ASN A 379 -26.85 10.29 25.35
C ASN A 379 -26.09 10.47 24.02
N GLU A 380 -24.96 11.17 24.10
CA GLU A 380 -24.04 11.47 23.01
C GLU A 380 -23.49 10.22 22.31
N TRP A 381 -23.44 9.09 23.00
CA TRP A 381 -22.93 7.82 22.46
C TRP A 381 -23.87 7.18 21.43
N GLU A 382 -25.15 7.57 21.39
CA GLU A 382 -26.11 7.09 20.38
C GLU A 382 -25.71 7.57 18.97
N LEU A 383 -25.58 8.88 18.78
CA LEU A 383 -25.17 9.46 17.48
C LEU A 383 -23.69 9.20 17.18
N THR A 384 -22.83 9.17 18.20
CA THR A 384 -21.41 8.83 18.03
C THR A 384 -21.23 7.42 17.50
N ARG A 385 -21.98 6.44 18.02
CA ARG A 385 -21.97 5.06 17.53
C ARG A 385 -22.50 4.97 16.10
N LEU A 386 -23.52 5.74 15.76
CA LEU A 386 -24.05 5.80 14.39
C LEU A 386 -23.00 6.33 13.40
N ALA A 387 -22.35 7.44 13.72
CA ALA A 387 -21.26 8.01 12.93
C ALA A 387 -20.08 7.04 12.78
N TYR A 388 -19.66 6.38 13.87
CA TYR A 388 -18.61 5.35 13.80
C TYR A 388 -18.98 4.20 12.85
N LYS A 389 -20.24 3.74 12.88
CA LYS A 389 -20.71 2.69 11.97
C LYS A 389 -20.75 3.15 10.51
N LEU A 390 -21.12 4.41 10.25
CA LEU A 390 -21.05 4.99 8.91
C LEU A 390 -19.58 5.06 8.42
N PHE A 391 -18.64 5.44 9.28
CA PHE A 391 -17.22 5.35 8.95
C PHE A 391 -16.76 3.91 8.65
N GLU A 392 -17.23 2.89 9.39
CA GLU A 392 -16.93 1.48 9.06
C GLU A 392 -17.50 1.06 7.70
N LYS A 393 -18.63 1.64 7.30
CA LYS A 393 -19.27 1.42 6.00
C LYS A 393 -18.70 2.29 4.86
N ASN A 394 -17.64 3.07 5.13
CA ASN A 394 -17.04 4.05 4.21
C ASN A 394 -18.00 5.14 3.72
N GLN A 395 -19.03 5.45 4.53
CA GLN A 395 -19.95 6.57 4.32
C GLN A 395 -19.45 7.78 5.11
N ASP A 396 -18.27 8.30 4.75
CA ASP A 396 -17.53 9.28 5.56
C ASP A 396 -18.24 10.64 5.62
N GLU A 397 -18.90 11.06 4.53
CA GLU A 397 -19.69 12.30 4.49
C GLU A 397 -20.93 12.20 5.37
N ASP A 398 -21.68 11.09 5.28
CA ASP A 398 -22.85 10.81 6.12
C ASP A 398 -22.45 10.75 7.61
N ALA A 399 -21.29 10.15 7.92
CA ALA A 399 -20.75 10.13 9.27
C ALA A 399 -20.52 11.55 9.80
N VAL A 400 -19.90 12.42 9.00
CA VAL A 400 -19.71 13.84 9.33
C VAL A 400 -21.05 14.56 9.51
N GLN A 401 -22.09 14.25 8.73
CA GLN A 401 -23.42 14.81 8.92
C GLN A 401 -24.05 14.41 10.26
N ILE A 402 -23.94 13.13 10.65
CA ILE A 402 -24.42 12.67 11.96
C ILE A 402 -23.62 13.30 13.11
N LEU A 403 -22.32 13.53 12.94
CA LEU A 403 -21.51 14.26 13.92
C LEU A 403 -21.91 15.73 14.03
N LYS A 404 -22.29 16.38 12.93
CA LYS A 404 -22.87 17.73 12.96
C LYS A 404 -24.20 17.76 13.70
N LEU A 405 -25.06 16.75 13.48
CA LEU A 405 -26.30 16.58 14.25
C LEU A 405 -26.01 16.41 15.75
N LEU A 406 -25.02 15.59 16.13
CA LEU A 406 -24.61 15.43 17.52
C LEU A 406 -24.20 16.78 18.15
N ILE A 407 -23.42 17.59 17.43
CA ILE A 407 -22.98 18.91 17.92
C ILE A 407 -24.16 19.86 18.09
N SER A 408 -25.13 19.87 17.18
CA SER A 408 -26.31 20.74 17.31
C SER A 408 -27.23 20.31 18.44
N GLU A 409 -27.38 19.01 18.64
CA GLU A 409 -28.33 18.44 19.59
C GLU A 409 -27.79 18.41 21.03
N LEU A 410 -26.49 18.12 21.19
CA LEU A 410 -25.83 17.92 22.48
C LEU A 410 -24.52 18.71 22.57
N PRO A 411 -24.53 20.05 22.38
CA PRO A 411 -23.30 20.85 22.27
C PRO A 411 -22.39 20.75 23.49
N LYS A 412 -22.94 20.57 24.69
CA LYS A 412 -22.18 20.44 25.94
C LYS A 412 -21.48 19.09 26.12
N LYS A 413 -21.95 18.05 25.41
CA LYS A 413 -21.44 16.67 25.53
C LYS A 413 -20.71 16.19 24.28
N SER A 414 -20.88 16.88 23.16
CA SER A 414 -20.35 16.45 21.86
C SER A 414 -18.82 16.52 21.77
N GLU A 415 -18.17 17.44 22.49
CA GLU A 415 -16.71 17.60 22.43
C GLU A 415 -15.98 16.33 22.88
N GLU A 416 -16.29 15.83 24.08
CA GLU A 416 -15.69 14.60 24.63
C GLU A 416 -15.99 13.37 23.75
N ALA A 417 -17.22 13.26 23.25
CA ALA A 417 -17.62 12.16 22.38
C ALA A 417 -16.85 12.16 21.05
N LEU A 418 -16.64 13.34 20.45
CA LEU A 418 -15.84 13.51 19.24
C LEU A 418 -14.36 13.22 19.52
N GLU A 419 -13.81 13.67 20.66
CA GLU A 419 -12.42 13.37 21.03
C GLU A 419 -12.20 11.86 21.16
N TYR A 420 -13.11 11.16 21.85
CA TYR A 420 -13.08 9.71 21.97
C TYR A 420 -13.13 9.05 20.60
N LEU A 421 -14.07 9.46 19.73
CA LEU A 421 -14.23 8.91 18.40
C LEU A 421 -12.98 9.14 17.53
N GLY A 422 -12.46 10.37 17.52
CA GLY A 422 -11.27 10.75 16.76
C GLY A 422 -10.04 9.96 17.18
N SER A 423 -9.82 9.80 18.50
CA SER A 423 -8.74 8.99 19.07
C SER A 423 -8.90 7.50 18.75
N ARG A 424 -10.12 6.96 18.90
CA ARG A 424 -10.43 5.56 18.57
C ARG A 424 -10.12 5.26 17.10
N ILE A 425 -10.61 6.08 16.18
CA ILE A 425 -10.35 5.93 14.74
C ILE A 425 -8.86 6.03 14.44
N LEU A 426 -8.13 6.93 15.11
CA LEU A 426 -6.68 7.06 14.96
C LEU A 426 -5.93 5.80 15.43
N ASN A 427 -6.34 5.21 16.55
CA ASN A 427 -5.75 3.98 17.09
C ASN A 427 -6.05 2.75 16.23
N GLU A 428 -7.13 2.78 15.45
CA GLU A 428 -7.41 1.82 14.39
C GLU A 428 -6.57 2.04 13.12
N ASN A 429 -5.60 2.97 13.16
CA ASN A 429 -4.73 3.35 12.06
C ASN A 429 -5.50 3.89 10.83
N LYS A 430 -6.56 4.69 11.07
CA LYS A 430 -7.36 5.36 10.04
C LYS A 430 -7.27 6.90 10.16
N PRO A 431 -6.07 7.50 10.01
CA PRO A 431 -5.86 8.91 10.30
C PRO A 431 -6.66 9.87 9.40
N GLU A 432 -7.05 9.47 8.20
CA GLU A 432 -7.91 10.25 7.27
C GLU A 432 -9.26 10.57 7.90
N LYS A 433 -9.92 9.54 8.46
CA LYS A 433 -11.23 9.67 9.11
C LYS A 433 -11.10 10.40 10.44
N SER A 434 -10.00 10.18 11.15
CA SER A 434 -9.68 10.91 12.38
C SER A 434 -9.55 12.42 12.13
N ILE A 435 -8.93 12.83 11.02
CA ILE A 435 -8.84 14.25 10.61
C ILE A 435 -10.23 14.86 10.42
N LEU A 436 -11.18 14.15 9.82
CA LEU A 436 -12.55 14.66 9.63
C LEU A 436 -13.20 14.98 10.98
N VAL A 437 -13.01 14.12 11.99
CA VAL A 437 -13.53 14.33 13.35
C VAL A 437 -12.80 15.49 14.04
N TYR A 438 -11.47 15.50 14.06
CA TYR A 438 -10.70 16.56 14.72
C TYR A 438 -10.85 17.93 14.05
N LYS A 439 -11.11 17.99 12.74
CA LYS A 439 -11.50 19.24 12.07
C LYS A 439 -12.84 19.79 12.56
N LEU A 440 -13.83 18.93 12.84
CA LEU A 440 -15.09 19.36 13.45
C LEU A 440 -14.86 19.88 14.86
N ILE A 441 -14.03 19.20 15.67
CA ILE A 441 -13.67 19.64 17.02
C ILE A 441 -13.00 21.00 16.97
N VAL A 442 -11.96 21.18 16.14
CA VAL A 442 -11.25 22.47 16.04
C VAL A 442 -12.17 23.61 15.58
N ASN A 443 -13.12 23.33 14.69
CA ASN A 443 -14.07 24.34 14.22
C ASN A 443 -15.10 24.73 15.30
N LYS A 444 -15.60 23.76 16.07
CA LYS A 444 -16.70 24.00 17.03
C LYS A 444 -16.26 24.23 18.47
N PHE A 445 -15.12 23.66 18.86
CA PHE A 445 -14.50 23.71 20.18
C PHE A 445 -13.00 24.03 20.06
N PRO A 446 -12.64 25.23 19.55
CA PRO A 446 -11.24 25.62 19.41
C PRO A 446 -10.60 25.77 20.80
N SER A 447 -9.58 24.95 21.08
CA SER A 447 -8.82 24.97 22.32
C SER A 447 -7.38 24.57 22.03
N ALA A 448 -6.45 24.92 22.93
CA ALA A 448 -5.07 24.49 22.78
C ALA A 448 -4.96 22.96 22.62
N LYS A 449 -5.74 22.22 23.41
CA LYS A 449 -5.82 20.76 23.34
C LYS A 449 -6.35 20.27 21.99
N SER A 450 -7.42 20.86 21.45
CA SER A 450 -8.01 20.38 20.18
C SER A 450 -7.12 20.65 18.97
N TYR A 451 -6.43 21.80 18.94
CA TYR A 451 -5.39 22.06 17.94
C TYR A 451 -4.17 21.13 18.11
N SER A 452 -3.70 20.90 19.35
CA SER A 452 -2.59 19.97 19.59
C SER A 452 -2.91 18.54 19.14
N ALA A 453 -4.14 18.07 19.39
CA ALA A 453 -4.61 16.76 18.96
C ALA A 453 -4.67 16.63 17.43
N LEU A 454 -5.23 17.63 16.72
CA LEU A 454 -5.24 17.66 15.25
C LEU A 454 -3.81 17.72 14.68
N GLY A 455 -2.92 18.50 15.29
CA GLY A 455 -1.50 18.53 14.95
C GLY A 455 -0.82 17.17 15.12
N GLY A 456 -1.19 16.41 16.16
CA GLY A 456 -0.76 15.03 16.37
C GLY A 456 -1.22 14.08 15.29
N VAL A 457 -2.45 14.24 14.80
CA VAL A 457 -2.97 13.42 13.68
C VAL A 457 -2.22 13.73 12.39
N TYR A 458 -2.02 15.01 12.06
CA TYR A 458 -1.23 15.43 10.90
C TYR A 458 0.23 14.97 10.98
N TYR A 459 0.84 15.04 12.17
CA TYR A 459 2.18 14.53 12.40
C TYR A 459 2.28 13.02 12.10
N ARG A 460 1.32 12.20 12.55
CA ARG A 460 1.27 10.76 12.21
C ARG A 460 1.12 10.52 10.71
N LYS A 461 0.45 11.42 9.99
CA LYS A 461 0.37 11.41 8.53
C LYS A 461 1.59 11.97 7.81
N LYS A 462 2.61 12.43 8.54
CA LYS A 462 3.78 13.14 8.01
C LYS A 462 3.41 14.44 7.26
N GLN A 463 2.27 15.04 7.59
CA GLN A 463 1.86 16.35 7.08
C GLN A 463 2.38 17.42 8.04
N PHE A 464 3.69 17.70 7.97
CA PHE A 464 4.40 18.45 9.00
C PHE A 464 4.01 19.93 9.07
N ASP A 465 3.67 20.57 7.95
CA ASP A 465 3.27 21.99 7.95
C ASP A 465 1.91 22.19 8.61
N GLU A 466 0.96 21.32 8.31
CA GLU A 466 -0.33 21.30 9.01
C GLU A 466 -0.14 20.94 10.48
N ALA A 467 0.76 20.00 10.82
CA ALA A 467 1.09 19.71 12.21
C ALA A 467 1.66 20.96 12.92
N LEU A 468 2.62 21.65 12.29
CA LEU A 468 3.27 22.85 12.80
C LEU A 468 2.24 23.97 13.02
N LYS A 469 1.39 24.24 12.04
CA LYS A 469 0.32 25.24 12.11
C LYS A 469 -0.59 24.99 13.31
N ASN A 470 -0.99 23.73 13.50
CA ASN A 470 -1.86 23.35 14.60
C ASN A 470 -1.13 23.42 15.97
N TYR A 471 0.13 23.00 16.07
CA TYR A 471 0.88 23.14 17.33
C TYR A 471 1.20 24.60 17.68
N LYS A 472 1.50 25.46 16.70
CA LYS A 472 1.64 26.92 16.90
C LYS A 472 0.33 27.51 17.41
N LYS A 473 -0.79 27.19 16.75
CA LYS A 473 -2.10 27.64 17.19
C LYS A 473 -2.47 27.14 18.60
N SER A 474 -2.01 25.93 18.96
CA SER A 474 -2.13 25.42 20.31
C SER A 474 -1.35 26.27 21.33
N LEU A 475 -0.14 26.73 21.03
CA LEU A 475 0.64 27.58 21.94
C LEU A 475 0.13 29.02 22.01
N GLU A 476 -0.48 29.53 20.94
CA GLU A 476 -1.17 30.84 20.99
C GLU A 476 -2.31 30.83 22.02
N LEU A 477 -3.02 29.70 22.13
CA LEU A 477 -4.15 29.55 23.05
C LEU A 477 -3.71 29.14 24.47
N ASP A 478 -2.62 28.40 24.59
CA ASP A 478 -2.01 28.03 25.88
C ASP A 478 -0.47 28.01 25.74
N PRO A 479 0.20 29.11 26.11
CA PRO A 479 1.65 29.20 26.05
C PRO A 479 2.38 28.17 26.91
N GLU A 480 1.72 27.47 27.84
CA GLU A 480 2.32 26.44 28.72
C GLU A 480 2.09 25.00 28.26
N ASN A 481 1.46 24.79 27.10
CA ASN A 481 1.21 23.45 26.58
C ASN A 481 2.51 22.68 26.25
N LYS A 482 2.97 21.88 27.22
CA LYS A 482 4.22 21.11 27.14
C LYS A 482 4.25 20.13 25.96
N SER A 483 3.09 19.56 25.59
CA SER A 483 2.98 18.64 24.45
C SER A 483 3.26 19.37 23.14
N ALA A 484 2.63 20.54 22.93
CA ALA A 484 2.87 21.38 21.77
C ALA A 484 4.32 21.92 21.76
N LYS A 485 4.87 22.39 22.89
CA LYS A 485 6.30 22.81 22.98
C LYS A 485 7.25 21.68 22.56
N LYS A 486 7.04 20.47 23.10
CA LYS A 486 7.88 19.30 22.77
C LYS A 486 7.76 18.91 21.29
N MET A 487 6.54 18.90 20.75
CA MET A 487 6.32 18.60 19.34
C MET A 487 6.87 19.69 18.43
N LEU A 488 6.83 20.96 18.83
CA LEU A 488 7.46 22.07 18.10
C LEU A 488 8.97 22.03 18.13
N LEU A 489 9.60 21.58 19.23
CA LEU A 489 11.06 21.31 19.26
C LEU A 489 11.40 20.13 18.34
N THR A 490 10.58 19.08 18.39
CA THR A 490 10.73 17.93 17.48
C THR A 490 10.57 18.38 16.03
N LEU A 491 9.60 19.26 15.75
CA LEU A 491 9.32 19.82 14.43
C LEU A 491 10.26 20.95 14.04
N SER A 492 10.96 21.63 14.95
CA SER A 492 11.96 22.67 14.62
C SER A 492 13.19 22.05 13.99
N ASP A 493 13.55 20.82 14.40
CA ASP A 493 14.58 20.02 13.74
C ASP A 493 14.14 19.56 12.33
N TYR A 494 12.83 19.43 12.09
CA TYR A 494 12.26 19.15 10.77
C TYR A 494 12.01 20.42 9.93
N THR A 495 11.67 21.55 10.54
CA THR A 495 11.32 22.82 9.85
C THR A 495 12.53 23.72 9.62
N ALA A 496 13.66 23.51 10.31
CA ALA A 496 14.96 23.96 9.81
C ALA A 496 15.35 23.26 8.49
N LYS A 497 14.76 22.09 8.21
CA LYS A 497 14.83 21.38 6.92
C LYS A 497 13.66 21.72 5.97
N SER A 498 12.46 22.10 6.45
CA SER A 498 11.27 22.33 5.60
C SER A 498 10.84 23.79 5.39
N ASN A 499 11.24 24.77 6.21
CA ASN A 499 10.88 26.19 6.02
C ASN A 499 11.58 26.87 4.81
N LYS A 500 12.14 26.08 3.90
CA LYS A 500 12.53 26.51 2.55
C LYS A 500 11.41 26.32 1.52
N GLU A 501 10.29 25.66 1.84
CA GLU A 501 9.27 25.29 0.86
C GLU A 501 7.83 25.64 1.28
N GLN A 502 7.21 26.56 0.52
CA GLN A 502 5.76 26.80 0.32
C GLN A 502 4.98 27.44 1.50
N THR A 503 4.29 28.58 1.42
CA THR A 503 3.73 29.47 0.37
C THR A 503 3.54 30.87 1.01
N ASP A 504 3.67 32.04 0.40
CA ASP A 504 3.61 32.50 -0.98
C ASP A 504 4.96 33.07 -1.41
N ASN A 505 5.62 32.46 -2.40
CA ASN A 505 6.90 32.97 -2.89
C ASN A 505 6.78 33.44 -4.34
N PRO A 506 6.77 34.77 -4.60
CA PRO A 506 6.91 35.34 -5.94
C PRO A 506 8.11 34.78 -6.73
N GLN A 507 9.09 34.21 -6.01
CA GLN A 507 10.29 33.58 -6.54
C GLN A 507 10.03 32.29 -7.34
N GLN A 508 9.11 31.40 -6.92
CA GLN A 508 8.85 30.16 -7.66
C GLN A 508 8.07 30.41 -8.97
N PHE A 509 7.16 31.39 -8.97
CA PHE A 509 6.51 31.82 -10.21
C PHE A 509 7.55 32.42 -11.18
N THR A 510 8.47 33.23 -10.66
CA THR A 510 9.56 33.78 -11.48
C THR A 510 10.56 32.72 -11.96
N GLU A 511 10.78 31.63 -11.23
CA GLU A 511 11.61 30.50 -11.66
C GLU A 511 10.98 29.68 -12.80
N PHE A 512 9.67 29.39 -12.74
CA PHE A 512 8.99 28.75 -13.88
C PHE A 512 8.93 29.67 -15.10
N GLU A 513 8.75 30.99 -14.93
CA GLU A 513 8.82 31.95 -16.03
C GLU A 513 10.21 32.03 -16.66
N LYS A 514 11.27 31.95 -15.83
CA LYS A 514 12.65 31.84 -16.33
C LYS A 514 12.83 30.52 -17.10
N LEU A 515 12.37 29.40 -16.54
CA LEU A 515 12.45 28.09 -17.17
C LEU A 515 11.76 28.09 -18.54
N LYS A 516 10.60 28.74 -18.70
CA LYS A 516 9.94 28.88 -20.01
C LYS A 516 10.85 29.51 -21.07
N LYS A 517 11.59 30.56 -20.71
CA LYS A 517 12.55 31.23 -21.62
C LYS A 517 13.76 30.34 -21.91
N ASP A 518 14.31 29.69 -20.89
CA ASP A 518 15.47 28.81 -21.02
C ASP A 518 15.15 27.61 -21.93
N ILE A 519 13.95 27.03 -21.79
CA ILE A 519 13.47 25.96 -22.67
C ILE A 519 13.31 26.45 -24.10
N GLN A 520 12.74 27.64 -24.32
CA GLN A 520 12.62 28.19 -25.68
C GLN A 520 13.99 28.33 -26.36
N GLN A 521 15.01 28.80 -25.64
CA GLN A 521 16.37 28.91 -26.16
C GLN A 521 17.00 27.53 -26.45
N LYS A 522 16.79 26.56 -25.54
CA LYS A 522 17.25 25.17 -25.73
C LYS A 522 16.58 24.53 -26.95
N MET A 523 15.28 24.73 -27.13
CA MET A 523 14.54 24.26 -28.31
C MET A 523 15.14 24.82 -29.60
N SER A 524 15.40 26.12 -29.66
CA SER A 524 16.05 26.74 -30.83
C SER A 524 17.45 26.18 -31.07
N LYS A 525 18.27 26.03 -30.01
CA LYS A 525 19.63 25.47 -30.12
C LYS A 525 19.63 24.04 -30.65
N HIS A 526 18.64 23.24 -30.25
CA HIS A 526 18.52 21.84 -30.61
C HIS A 526 17.56 21.58 -31.76
N ASN A 527 17.07 22.63 -32.45
CA ASN A 527 16.14 22.51 -33.57
C ASN A 527 14.89 21.65 -33.24
N LEU A 528 14.33 21.85 -32.04
CA LEU A 528 13.11 21.18 -31.59
C LEU A 528 11.90 22.08 -31.85
N HIS A 529 10.97 21.61 -32.67
CA HIS A 529 9.81 22.40 -33.10
C HIS A 529 8.71 22.49 -32.05
N GLY A 530 8.60 21.50 -31.17
CA GLY A 530 7.45 21.39 -30.29
C GLY A 530 7.66 20.53 -29.05
N LEU A 531 7.11 21.00 -27.93
CA LEU A 531 7.25 20.39 -26.61
C LEU A 531 6.02 20.68 -25.75
N SER A 532 5.57 19.71 -24.96
CA SER A 532 4.53 19.89 -23.96
C SER A 532 4.90 19.14 -22.67
N VAL A 533 4.56 19.72 -21.52
CA VAL A 533 4.83 19.17 -20.20
C VAL A 533 3.65 19.31 -19.25
N ALA A 534 3.46 18.30 -18.40
CA ALA A 534 2.61 18.35 -17.22
C ALA A 534 3.40 17.93 -15.98
N VAL A 535 3.35 18.76 -14.93
CA VAL A 535 3.96 18.50 -13.62
C VAL A 535 2.86 18.34 -12.60
N PHE A 536 2.94 17.27 -11.81
CA PHE A 536 1.98 16.96 -10.77
C PHE A 536 2.64 16.68 -9.43
N GLU A 537 1.99 17.15 -8.39
CA GLU A 537 2.39 17.07 -6.99
C GLU A 537 1.13 16.94 -6.15
N ASP A 538 1.22 16.24 -5.02
CA ASP A 538 0.04 15.93 -4.18
C ASP A 538 -1.14 15.37 -4.98
N TYR A 539 -0.83 14.48 -5.94
CA TYR A 539 -1.80 13.77 -6.76
C TYR A 539 -2.67 14.71 -7.63
N LYS A 540 -2.15 15.90 -7.97
CA LYS A 540 -2.81 16.90 -8.83
C LYS A 540 -1.80 17.54 -9.78
N VAL A 541 -2.27 17.87 -10.98
CA VAL A 541 -1.49 18.69 -11.92
C VAL A 541 -1.38 20.11 -11.36
N ILE A 542 -0.15 20.57 -11.17
CA ILE A 542 0.16 21.88 -10.59
C ILE A 542 0.69 22.87 -11.63
N TRP A 543 1.24 22.36 -12.74
CA TRP A 543 1.78 23.20 -13.80
C TRP A 543 1.78 22.45 -15.13
N ASN A 544 1.29 23.11 -16.18
CA ASN A 544 1.36 22.65 -17.56
C ASN A 544 1.96 23.77 -18.42
N HIS A 545 2.71 23.39 -19.44
CA HIS A 545 3.15 24.35 -20.44
C HIS A 545 3.47 23.72 -21.78
N GLU A 546 3.35 24.52 -22.81
CA GLU A 546 3.53 24.12 -24.20
C GLU A 546 4.40 25.14 -24.93
N TRP A 547 5.30 24.63 -25.77
CA TRP A 547 6.18 25.43 -26.60
C TRP A 547 6.07 25.00 -28.05
N GLY A 548 6.21 25.98 -28.95
CA GLY A 548 6.41 25.75 -30.37
C GLY A 548 5.16 25.33 -31.13
N ILE A 549 5.38 24.59 -32.21
CA ILE A 549 4.40 24.33 -33.27
C ILE A 549 4.18 22.82 -33.48
N LYS A 550 2.97 22.48 -33.95
CA LYS A 550 2.58 21.10 -34.24
C LYS A 550 3.34 20.53 -35.43
N SER A 551 3.73 21.37 -36.38
CA SER A 551 4.40 20.97 -37.61
C SER A 551 5.24 22.11 -38.19
N ALA A 552 6.42 21.82 -38.75
CA ALA A 552 7.31 22.81 -39.37
C ALA A 552 6.74 23.43 -40.66
N ASP A 553 5.75 22.76 -41.29
CA ASP A 553 5.01 23.25 -42.45
C ASP A 553 3.77 24.08 -42.08
N SER A 554 3.55 24.38 -40.79
CA SER A 554 2.37 25.08 -40.28
C SER A 554 2.71 26.04 -39.15
N ASN A 555 1.88 27.08 -38.97
CA ASN A 555 1.98 28.00 -37.83
C ASN A 555 1.09 27.59 -36.65
N GLU A 556 0.46 26.42 -36.70
CA GLU A 556 -0.36 25.91 -35.60
C GLU A 556 0.50 25.63 -34.36
N LYS A 557 0.15 26.26 -33.24
CA LYS A 557 0.84 26.10 -31.96
C LYS A 557 0.45 24.79 -31.28
N ILE A 558 1.37 24.24 -30.50
CA ILE A 558 1.02 23.20 -29.53
C ILE A 558 0.21 23.84 -28.40
N ASP A 559 -0.87 23.17 -28.02
CA ASP A 559 -1.70 23.51 -26.87
C ASP A 559 -1.84 22.29 -25.95
N GLN A 560 -2.41 22.50 -24.76
CA GLN A 560 -2.57 21.45 -23.72
C GLN A 560 -3.35 20.20 -24.18
N ASN A 561 -4.09 20.30 -25.27
CA ASN A 561 -4.88 19.22 -25.88
C ASN A 561 -4.21 18.61 -27.11
N THR A 562 -3.06 19.12 -27.56
CA THR A 562 -2.32 18.55 -28.69
C THR A 562 -1.75 17.19 -28.32
N ALA A 563 -2.23 16.13 -28.97
CA ALA A 563 -1.74 14.79 -28.74
C ALA A 563 -0.47 14.49 -29.55
N PHE A 564 0.43 13.71 -28.96
CA PHE A 564 1.66 13.23 -29.57
C PHE A 564 1.60 11.71 -29.69
N SER A 565 2.26 11.13 -30.69
CA SER A 565 2.56 9.71 -30.66
C SER A 565 3.50 9.45 -29.48
N THR A 566 3.03 8.65 -28.52
CA THR A 566 3.76 8.41 -27.27
C THR A 566 4.71 7.23 -27.36
N ALA A 567 4.76 6.56 -28.52
CA ALA A 567 5.62 5.41 -28.78
C ALA A 567 5.48 4.36 -27.66
N SER A 568 6.60 3.86 -27.13
CA SER A 568 6.62 2.77 -26.16
C SER A 568 5.90 3.02 -24.84
N THR A 569 5.51 4.25 -24.49
CA THR A 569 4.64 4.53 -23.33
C THR A 569 3.31 3.76 -23.42
N SER A 570 2.89 3.39 -24.63
CA SER A 570 1.76 2.47 -24.89
C SER A 570 1.78 1.21 -24.02
N LYS A 571 2.97 0.61 -23.82
CA LYS A 571 3.14 -0.64 -23.06
C LYS A 571 2.67 -0.53 -21.61
N ALA A 572 2.99 0.59 -20.98
CA ALA A 572 2.59 0.87 -19.60
C ALA A 572 1.06 0.93 -19.45
N VAL A 573 0.39 1.56 -20.43
CA VAL A 573 -1.08 1.68 -20.41
C VAL A 573 -1.77 0.37 -20.78
N VAL A 574 -1.19 -0.44 -21.67
CA VAL A 574 -1.65 -1.82 -21.95
C VAL A 574 -1.52 -2.70 -20.70
N ALA A 575 -0.46 -2.54 -19.91
CA ALA A 575 -0.33 -3.28 -18.66
C ALA A 575 -1.43 -2.93 -17.64
N ILE A 576 -1.86 -1.66 -17.58
CA ILE A 576 -3.02 -1.24 -16.77
C ILE A 576 -4.29 -1.96 -17.25
N LEU A 577 -4.55 -1.99 -18.57
CA LEU A 577 -5.69 -2.73 -19.13
C LEU A 577 -5.66 -4.20 -18.72
N CYS A 578 -4.51 -4.87 -18.86
CA CYS A 578 -4.36 -6.27 -18.49
C CYS A 578 -4.65 -6.49 -16.99
N GLY A 579 -4.18 -5.58 -16.13
CA GLY A 579 -4.50 -5.60 -14.70
C GLY A 579 -6.00 -5.43 -14.39
N ILE A 580 -6.69 -4.52 -15.10
CA ILE A 580 -8.14 -4.33 -14.98
C ILE A 580 -8.90 -5.58 -15.41
N LEU A 581 -8.51 -6.19 -16.52
CA LEU A 581 -9.16 -7.39 -17.04
C LEU A 581 -8.93 -8.59 -16.10
N GLU A 582 -7.77 -8.70 -15.47
CA GLU A 582 -7.50 -9.71 -14.44
C GLU A 582 -8.35 -9.49 -13.18
N GLU A 583 -8.44 -8.26 -12.69
CA GLU A 583 -9.28 -7.93 -11.53
C GLU A 583 -10.76 -8.26 -11.77
N LYS A 584 -11.24 -8.12 -13.00
CA LYS A 584 -12.58 -8.53 -13.43
C LYS A 584 -12.73 -10.05 -13.62
N GLY A 585 -11.67 -10.83 -13.46
CA GLY A 585 -11.65 -12.28 -13.68
C GLY A 585 -11.80 -12.68 -15.15
N LEU A 586 -11.51 -11.78 -16.10
CA LEU A 586 -11.66 -12.04 -17.54
C LEU A 586 -10.41 -12.68 -18.15
N ILE A 587 -9.25 -12.44 -17.55
CA ILE A 587 -7.98 -13.10 -17.85
C ILE A 587 -7.26 -13.40 -16.54
N ASN A 588 -6.21 -14.21 -16.56
CA ASN A 588 -5.29 -14.34 -15.43
C ASN A 588 -3.86 -14.18 -15.95
N LEU A 589 -3.09 -13.25 -15.35
CA LEU A 589 -1.78 -12.89 -15.89
C LEU A 589 -0.72 -14.00 -15.71
N ASN A 590 -1.01 -15.02 -14.89
CA ASN A 590 -0.16 -16.20 -14.75
C ASN A 590 -0.50 -17.31 -15.76
N ASP A 591 -1.64 -17.22 -16.45
CA ASP A 591 -2.05 -18.25 -17.40
C ASP A 591 -1.12 -18.28 -18.62
N PRO A 592 -0.92 -19.46 -19.22
CA PRO A 592 -0.25 -19.60 -20.50
C PRO A 592 -0.92 -18.73 -21.56
N ILE A 593 -0.15 -17.85 -22.22
CA ILE A 593 -0.67 -16.93 -23.23
C ILE A 593 -1.24 -17.68 -24.43
N SER A 594 -0.74 -18.89 -24.71
CA SER A 594 -1.19 -19.73 -25.82
C SER A 594 -2.68 -20.06 -25.77
N GLY A 595 -3.29 -20.15 -24.58
CA GLY A 595 -4.73 -20.38 -24.43
C GLY A 595 -5.61 -19.23 -24.91
N TYR A 596 -5.01 -18.05 -25.18
CA TYR A 596 -5.70 -16.83 -25.59
C TYR A 596 -5.47 -16.48 -27.07
N LEU A 597 -4.66 -17.26 -27.79
CA LEU A 597 -4.33 -17.02 -29.20
C LEU A 597 -5.15 -17.93 -30.12
N LYS A 598 -5.73 -17.37 -31.18
CA LYS A 598 -6.56 -18.07 -32.18
C LYS A 598 -6.04 -17.92 -33.61
N ARG A 599 -5.63 -16.70 -33.99
CA ARG A 599 -5.19 -16.40 -35.37
C ARG A 599 -3.76 -16.86 -35.67
N TRP A 600 -2.96 -17.11 -34.64
CA TRP A 600 -1.55 -17.52 -34.73
C TRP A 600 -1.13 -18.22 -33.43
N HIS A 601 -0.06 -19.01 -33.46
CA HIS A 601 0.42 -19.78 -32.31
C HIS A 601 1.89 -19.47 -32.05
N LEU A 602 2.32 -19.56 -30.78
CA LEU A 602 3.73 -19.39 -30.42
C LEU A 602 4.59 -20.40 -31.21
N PRO A 603 5.77 -19.99 -31.70
CA PRO A 603 6.69 -20.90 -32.35
C PRO A 603 7.23 -21.91 -31.33
N LYS A 604 7.54 -23.11 -31.83
CA LYS A 604 8.19 -24.14 -31.03
C LYS A 604 9.63 -23.71 -30.73
N SER A 605 10.02 -23.79 -29.46
CA SER A 605 11.38 -23.46 -29.02
C SER A 605 11.76 -24.34 -27.84
N ASP A 606 13.03 -24.75 -27.78
CA ASP A 606 13.56 -25.54 -26.65
C ASP A 606 13.44 -24.77 -25.32
N PHE A 607 13.45 -23.43 -25.37
CA PHE A 607 13.30 -22.57 -24.21
C PHE A 607 11.90 -22.58 -23.60
N THR A 608 10.87 -22.92 -24.37
CA THR A 608 9.46 -22.88 -23.94
C THR A 608 8.86 -24.27 -23.73
N GLN A 609 9.63 -25.35 -23.96
CA GLN A 609 9.15 -26.73 -23.78
C GLN A 609 8.74 -27.03 -22.33
N ASN A 610 9.55 -26.59 -21.36
CA ASN A 610 9.36 -26.90 -19.94
C ASN A 610 8.72 -25.76 -19.14
N THR A 611 8.67 -24.56 -19.70
CA THR A 611 8.10 -23.37 -19.05
C THR A 611 7.21 -22.63 -20.03
N GLN A 612 5.91 -22.63 -19.77
CA GLN A 612 4.96 -21.93 -20.64
C GLN A 612 5.07 -20.40 -20.48
N VAL A 613 5.04 -19.70 -21.61
CA VAL A 613 5.02 -18.24 -21.65
C VAL A 613 3.65 -17.76 -21.14
N ASN A 614 3.63 -16.85 -20.17
CA ASN A 614 2.41 -16.25 -19.64
C ASN A 614 2.39 -14.73 -19.87
N TRP A 615 1.29 -14.08 -19.50
CA TRP A 615 1.13 -12.64 -19.68
C TRP A 615 2.18 -11.83 -18.92
N LEU A 616 2.51 -12.19 -17.68
CA LEU A 616 3.51 -11.48 -16.88
C LEU A 616 4.91 -11.57 -17.49
N HIS A 617 5.28 -12.72 -18.06
CA HIS A 617 6.54 -12.88 -18.79
C HIS A 617 6.65 -11.85 -19.93
N LEU A 618 5.57 -11.69 -20.71
CA LEU A 618 5.53 -10.75 -21.82
C LEU A 618 5.50 -9.29 -21.34
N LEU A 619 4.64 -8.96 -20.37
CA LEU A 619 4.48 -7.61 -19.82
C LEU A 619 5.77 -7.08 -19.17
N SER A 620 6.54 -7.96 -18.53
CA SER A 620 7.77 -7.62 -17.83
C SER A 620 9.05 -7.77 -18.66
N HIS A 621 8.93 -8.15 -19.95
CA HIS A 621 10.06 -8.42 -20.84
C HIS A 621 10.97 -9.58 -20.38
N THR A 622 10.39 -10.56 -19.67
CA THR A 622 11.08 -11.77 -19.20
C THR A 622 10.68 -13.02 -19.98
N ALA A 623 9.90 -12.88 -21.06
CA ALA A 623 9.49 -13.99 -21.91
C ALA A 623 10.60 -14.55 -22.82
N GLY A 624 11.65 -13.76 -23.09
CA GLY A 624 12.69 -14.12 -24.06
C GLY A 624 12.33 -13.85 -25.51
N THR A 625 11.20 -13.21 -25.79
CA THR A 625 10.73 -12.96 -27.15
C THR A 625 11.68 -12.04 -27.93
N THR A 626 11.99 -12.41 -29.18
CA THR A 626 12.73 -11.54 -30.11
C THR A 626 11.86 -10.34 -30.54
N GLN A 627 12.37 -9.54 -31.49
CA GLN A 627 11.74 -8.32 -31.99
C GLN A 627 11.58 -7.21 -30.92
N GLY A 628 12.60 -6.36 -30.81
CA GLY A 628 12.64 -5.22 -29.88
C GLY A 628 11.70 -4.07 -30.26
N GLY A 629 12.04 -3.30 -31.30
CA GLY A 629 11.28 -2.11 -31.70
C GLY A 629 10.94 -2.13 -33.19
N PHE A 630 9.76 -1.64 -33.54
CA PHE A 630 9.27 -1.62 -34.93
C PHE A 630 9.60 -0.30 -35.64
N ALA A 631 9.56 -0.33 -36.98
CA ALA A 631 9.61 0.88 -37.80
C ALA A 631 8.23 1.53 -37.86
N ASP A 632 8.20 2.84 -38.01
CA ASP A 632 6.96 3.58 -38.25
C ASP A 632 6.53 3.42 -39.73
N PHE A 633 5.24 3.25 -39.97
CA PHE A 633 4.65 3.24 -41.31
C PHE A 633 3.95 4.58 -41.60
N TYR A 634 3.66 4.85 -42.86
CA TYR A 634 2.95 6.05 -43.28
C TYR A 634 1.93 5.71 -44.37
N GLU A 635 1.04 6.65 -44.64
CA GLU A 635 0.08 6.52 -45.72
C GLU A 635 0.78 6.21 -47.06
N GLY A 636 0.26 5.22 -47.79
CA GLY A 636 0.86 4.67 -49.02
C GLY A 636 1.82 3.50 -48.80
N ASP A 637 2.19 3.15 -47.57
CA ASP A 637 3.00 1.97 -47.29
C ASP A 637 2.20 0.66 -47.30
N ASN A 638 2.90 -0.45 -47.51
CA ASN A 638 2.37 -1.80 -47.26
C ASN A 638 2.37 -2.09 -45.75
N ILE A 639 1.28 -1.71 -45.08
CA ILE A 639 1.13 -1.85 -43.63
C ILE A 639 0.86 -3.33 -43.26
N PRO A 640 1.70 -3.97 -42.43
CA PRO A 640 1.51 -5.36 -42.02
C PRO A 640 0.30 -5.54 -41.12
N THR A 641 -0.34 -6.70 -41.23
CA THR A 641 -1.25 -7.20 -40.18
C THR A 641 -0.47 -7.64 -38.94
N ILE A 642 -1.17 -7.86 -37.81
CA ILE A 642 -0.56 -8.38 -36.57
C ILE A 642 0.13 -9.74 -36.81
N VAL A 643 -0.53 -10.65 -37.54
CA VAL A 643 0.03 -11.97 -37.86
C VAL A 643 1.28 -11.85 -38.73
N GLN A 644 1.24 -11.02 -39.78
CA GLN A 644 2.41 -10.76 -40.62
C GLN A 644 3.56 -10.19 -39.79
N SER A 645 3.27 -9.28 -38.86
CA SER A 645 4.28 -8.71 -37.97
C SER A 645 4.98 -9.78 -37.13
N LEU A 646 4.20 -10.70 -36.52
CA LEU A 646 4.75 -11.79 -35.74
C LEU A 646 5.57 -12.77 -36.58
N LYS A 647 5.22 -12.95 -37.86
CA LYS A 647 5.98 -13.75 -38.83
C LYS A 647 7.20 -13.07 -39.44
N GLY A 648 7.44 -11.80 -39.13
CA GLY A 648 8.52 -11.03 -39.77
C GLY A 648 8.22 -10.65 -41.22
N GLU A 649 6.96 -10.67 -41.64
CA GLU A 649 6.53 -10.33 -42.98
C GLU A 649 6.21 -8.83 -43.07
N LEU A 650 6.64 -8.19 -44.17
CA LEU A 650 6.44 -6.75 -44.43
C LEU A 650 7.04 -5.83 -43.34
N LEU A 651 8.03 -6.30 -42.59
CA LEU A 651 8.73 -5.52 -41.57
C LEU A 651 10.12 -5.08 -42.06
N PRO A 652 10.47 -3.79 -41.98
CA PRO A 652 11.80 -3.32 -42.38
C PRO A 652 12.96 -3.81 -41.50
N ARG A 653 12.68 -4.24 -40.26
CA ARG A 653 13.70 -4.59 -39.26
C ARG A 653 13.85 -6.09 -39.02
N TYR A 654 12.89 -6.88 -39.48
CA TYR A 654 12.78 -8.30 -39.17
C TYR A 654 12.28 -9.01 -40.42
N ASP A 655 12.91 -10.14 -40.75
CA ASP A 655 12.61 -10.98 -41.92
C ASP A 655 12.28 -12.42 -41.51
N LYS A 656 12.07 -12.65 -40.20
CA LYS A 656 11.79 -13.95 -39.59
C LYS A 656 10.72 -13.84 -38.53
N GLU A 657 10.06 -14.96 -38.31
CA GLU A 657 9.10 -15.13 -37.22
C GLU A 657 9.74 -14.84 -35.87
N ILE A 658 8.94 -14.29 -34.96
CA ILE A 658 9.33 -14.06 -33.57
C ILE A 658 9.79 -15.40 -32.95
N ASP A 659 10.77 -15.36 -32.05
CA ASP A 659 11.35 -16.56 -31.44
C ASP A 659 11.75 -16.25 -29.99
N PHE A 660 12.33 -17.21 -29.27
CA PHE A 660 12.75 -17.10 -27.88
C PHE A 660 14.27 -17.20 -27.73
N MET A 661 14.86 -16.29 -26.97
CA MET A 661 16.31 -16.22 -26.70
C MET A 661 16.72 -16.93 -25.40
N PHE A 662 15.77 -17.19 -24.50
CA PHE A 662 15.99 -17.82 -23.20
C PHE A 662 14.68 -18.32 -22.60
N THR A 663 14.78 -19.19 -21.60
CA THR A 663 13.63 -19.74 -20.86
C THR A 663 12.83 -18.63 -20.17
N PRO A 664 11.50 -18.56 -20.32
CA PRO A 664 10.68 -17.53 -19.69
C PRO A 664 10.93 -17.39 -18.17
N GLY A 665 11.07 -16.16 -17.70
CA GLY A 665 11.33 -15.81 -16.30
C GLY A 665 12.81 -15.90 -15.88
N THR A 666 13.70 -16.46 -16.70
CA THR A 666 15.11 -16.66 -16.33
C THR A 666 16.01 -15.47 -16.68
N ASP A 667 15.65 -14.63 -17.64
CA ASP A 667 16.42 -13.45 -18.04
C ASP A 667 15.49 -12.30 -18.47
N TRP A 668 16.05 -11.21 -18.98
CA TRP A 668 15.32 -10.03 -19.44
C TRP A 668 15.83 -9.53 -20.79
N GLU A 669 14.90 -9.25 -21.70
CA GLU A 669 15.20 -8.61 -22.99
C GLU A 669 14.01 -7.79 -23.47
N TYR A 670 14.25 -6.49 -23.73
CA TYR A 670 13.19 -5.56 -24.11
C TYR A 670 12.55 -5.98 -25.44
N SER A 671 11.26 -6.32 -25.40
CA SER A 671 10.57 -6.90 -26.56
C SER A 671 9.24 -6.20 -26.83
N GLY A 672 9.17 -5.54 -27.99
CA GLY A 672 7.93 -5.05 -28.58
C GLY A 672 7.11 -6.20 -29.16
N GLY A 673 7.76 -7.21 -29.73
CA GLY A 673 7.12 -8.43 -30.23
C GLY A 673 6.30 -9.14 -29.16
N GLY A 674 6.80 -9.20 -27.92
CA GLY A 674 6.03 -9.72 -26.79
C GLY A 674 4.71 -8.94 -26.54
N TYR A 675 4.71 -7.63 -26.77
CA TYR A 675 3.48 -6.82 -26.70
C TYR A 675 2.58 -6.99 -27.93
N VAL A 676 3.12 -7.35 -29.10
CA VAL A 676 2.30 -7.76 -30.26
C VAL A 676 1.56 -9.07 -29.95
N ILE A 677 2.20 -10.02 -29.27
CA ILE A 677 1.54 -11.24 -28.79
C ILE A 677 0.42 -10.89 -27.81
N ILE A 678 0.66 -9.98 -26.85
CA ILE A 678 -0.38 -9.48 -25.92
C ILE A 678 -1.55 -8.85 -26.69
N GLN A 679 -1.27 -8.01 -27.69
CA GLN A 679 -2.31 -7.41 -28.51
C GLN A 679 -3.17 -8.48 -29.19
N MET A 680 -2.53 -9.46 -29.82
CA MET A 680 -3.23 -10.54 -30.50
C MET A 680 -4.07 -11.37 -29.54
N ALA A 681 -3.54 -11.71 -28.36
CA ALA A 681 -4.26 -12.44 -27.33
C ALA A 681 -5.50 -11.69 -26.84
N LEU A 682 -5.39 -10.37 -26.60
CA LEU A 682 -6.53 -9.54 -26.23
C LEU A 682 -7.59 -9.50 -27.34
N GLU A 683 -7.18 -9.25 -28.58
CA GLU A 683 -8.12 -9.18 -29.70
C GLU A 683 -8.79 -10.53 -30.03
N ASP A 684 -8.04 -11.64 -29.94
CA ASP A 684 -8.54 -12.99 -30.21
C ASP A 684 -9.50 -13.46 -29.13
N HIS A 685 -9.19 -13.14 -27.87
CA HIS A 685 -10.01 -13.51 -26.73
C HIS A 685 -11.32 -12.72 -26.69
N PHE A 686 -11.26 -11.40 -26.87
CA PHE A 686 -12.43 -10.52 -26.73
C PHE A 686 -13.18 -10.22 -28.04
N GLY A 687 -12.60 -10.57 -29.20
CA GLY A 687 -13.21 -10.31 -30.51
C GLY A 687 -13.35 -8.82 -30.85
N LYS A 688 -12.56 -7.95 -30.19
CA LYS A 688 -12.58 -6.48 -30.35
C LYS A 688 -11.17 -5.95 -30.57
N PRO A 689 -10.97 -4.90 -31.39
CA PRO A 689 -9.68 -4.23 -31.51
C PRO A 689 -9.19 -3.67 -30.15
N LEU A 690 -7.87 -3.68 -29.94
CA LEU A 690 -7.27 -3.12 -28.72
C LEU A 690 -7.69 -1.66 -28.46
N SER A 691 -7.86 -0.87 -29.51
CA SER A 691 -8.27 0.53 -29.41
C SER A 691 -9.65 0.72 -28.75
N GLU A 692 -10.59 -0.21 -28.98
CA GLU A 692 -11.91 -0.19 -28.34
C GLU A 692 -11.86 -0.72 -26.91
N LEU A 693 -11.07 -1.78 -26.63
CA LEU A 693 -10.86 -2.28 -25.26
C LEU A 693 -10.27 -1.21 -24.34
N MET A 694 -9.26 -0.47 -24.83
CA MET A 694 -8.62 0.62 -24.09
C MET A 694 -9.56 1.80 -23.88
N LYS A 695 -10.36 2.14 -24.90
CA LYS A 695 -11.37 3.18 -24.78
C LYS A 695 -12.41 2.84 -23.70
N GLU A 696 -12.94 1.62 -23.73
CA GLU A 696 -13.97 1.13 -22.81
C GLU A 696 -13.47 1.05 -21.37
N HIS A 697 -12.28 0.49 -21.16
CA HIS A 697 -11.82 0.14 -19.83
C HIS A 697 -10.82 1.11 -19.20
N VAL A 698 -10.19 2.01 -19.98
CA VAL A 698 -9.19 2.94 -19.44
C VAL A 698 -9.54 4.39 -19.76
N PHE A 699 -9.76 4.74 -21.03
CA PHE A 699 -9.85 6.14 -21.44
C PHE A 699 -11.16 6.80 -21.04
N LEU A 700 -12.32 6.16 -21.28
CA LEU A 700 -13.62 6.70 -20.89
C LEU A 700 -13.76 6.83 -19.36
N PRO A 701 -13.42 5.81 -18.54
CA PRO A 701 -13.51 5.94 -17.08
C PRO A 701 -12.63 7.06 -16.48
N LEU A 702 -11.47 7.32 -17.07
CA LEU A 702 -10.57 8.40 -16.64
C LEU A 702 -10.86 9.75 -17.32
N GLY A 703 -11.81 9.81 -18.26
CA GLY A 703 -12.16 11.02 -19.00
C GLY A 703 -11.01 11.54 -19.87
N LEU A 704 -10.24 10.64 -20.48
CA LEU A 704 -9.10 10.98 -21.34
C LEU A 704 -9.58 11.27 -22.77
N LYS A 705 -9.96 12.52 -23.02
CA LYS A 705 -10.60 12.95 -24.28
C LYS A 705 -9.62 13.10 -25.44
N ASN A 706 -8.34 13.33 -25.15
CA ASN A 706 -7.30 13.57 -26.15
C ASN A 706 -6.34 12.39 -26.25
N THR A 707 -6.86 11.19 -25.98
CA THR A 707 -6.08 9.95 -25.94
C THR A 707 -6.74 8.88 -26.80
N THR A 708 -5.98 8.23 -27.68
CA THR A 708 -6.47 7.15 -28.55
C THR A 708 -5.40 6.12 -28.83
N MET A 709 -5.83 4.91 -29.19
CA MET A 709 -4.99 3.88 -29.81
C MET A 709 -5.41 3.57 -31.25
N LYS A 710 -6.38 4.32 -31.78
CA LYS A 710 -6.63 4.33 -33.23
C LYS A 710 -5.43 4.96 -33.93
N GLN A 711 -5.06 4.44 -35.09
CA GLN A 711 -3.98 4.93 -35.91
C GLN A 711 -4.47 6.00 -36.91
N PRO A 712 -3.57 6.83 -37.48
CA PRO A 712 -3.95 7.92 -38.38
C PRO A 712 -4.83 7.54 -39.58
N ASN A 713 -4.71 6.30 -40.07
CA ASN A 713 -5.49 5.77 -41.19
C ASN A 713 -6.85 5.17 -40.76
N GLU A 714 -7.22 5.21 -39.47
CA GLU A 714 -8.46 4.67 -38.96
C GLU A 714 -9.53 5.74 -38.71
N LYS A 715 -10.80 5.36 -38.92
CA LYS A 715 -11.94 6.25 -38.68
C LYS A 715 -12.05 6.63 -37.19
N GLY A 716 -12.09 7.94 -36.92
CA GLY A 716 -12.19 8.49 -35.57
C GLY A 716 -10.84 8.67 -34.88
N PHE A 717 -9.74 8.74 -35.63
CA PHE A 717 -8.46 9.25 -35.16
C PHE A 717 -8.56 10.73 -34.70
N LEU A 718 -7.65 11.15 -33.83
CA LEU A 718 -7.60 12.50 -33.28
C LEU A 718 -7.25 13.53 -34.37
N THR A 719 -7.85 14.70 -34.31
CA THR A 719 -7.56 15.81 -35.24
C THR A 719 -6.53 16.79 -34.69
N ASN A 720 -6.46 16.98 -33.36
CA ASN A 720 -5.47 17.85 -32.73
C ASN A 720 -4.20 17.07 -32.34
N VAL A 721 -3.30 16.89 -33.30
CA VAL A 721 -2.07 16.10 -33.12
C VAL A 721 -0.82 16.85 -33.58
N ALA A 722 0.33 16.53 -32.99
CA ALA A 722 1.63 17.02 -33.45
C ALA A 722 2.22 16.08 -34.51
N LYS A 723 2.71 16.65 -35.62
CA LYS A 723 3.46 15.92 -36.66
C LYS A 723 4.90 15.69 -36.23
N VAL A 724 5.50 14.60 -36.70
CA VAL A 724 6.86 14.18 -36.33
C VAL A 724 7.92 14.78 -37.26
N HIS A 725 9.08 15.17 -36.71
CA HIS A 725 10.17 15.82 -37.45
C HIS A 725 11.50 15.05 -37.37
N ASN A 726 12.26 15.02 -38.46
CA ASN A 726 13.60 14.43 -38.48
C ASN A 726 14.63 15.29 -37.71
N SER A 727 15.90 14.86 -37.70
CA SER A 727 16.97 15.60 -37.02
C SER A 727 17.25 17.00 -37.58
N LYS A 728 16.90 17.24 -38.86
CA LYS A 728 16.96 18.54 -39.53
C LYS A 728 15.73 19.40 -39.25
N GLY A 729 14.73 18.88 -38.53
CA GLY A 729 13.51 19.60 -38.22
C GLY A 729 12.46 19.59 -39.33
N GLU A 730 12.65 18.78 -40.36
CA GLU A 730 11.71 18.64 -41.48
C GLU A 730 10.62 17.61 -41.13
N VAL A 731 9.39 17.82 -41.60
CA VAL A 731 8.28 16.87 -41.42
C VAL A 731 8.62 15.55 -42.11
N ILE A 732 8.46 14.43 -41.38
CA ILE A 732 8.73 13.10 -41.94
C ILE A 732 7.51 12.61 -42.71
N ARG A 733 7.58 12.57 -44.03
CA ARG A 733 6.49 12.11 -44.92
C ARG A 733 5.18 12.85 -44.61
N THR A 734 4.10 12.16 -44.25
CA THR A 734 2.82 12.80 -43.85
C THR A 734 2.89 13.46 -42.46
N GLY A 735 3.95 13.18 -41.70
CA GLY A 735 4.13 13.60 -40.31
C GLY A 735 3.30 12.79 -39.30
N LEU A 736 2.47 11.85 -39.78
CA LEU A 736 1.57 11.05 -38.96
C LEU A 736 1.98 9.57 -39.05
N PRO A 737 2.84 9.08 -38.14
CA PRO A 737 3.26 7.69 -38.15
C PRO A 737 2.09 6.77 -37.80
N ILE A 738 1.94 5.70 -38.59
CA ILE A 738 1.02 4.60 -38.39
C ILE A 738 1.79 3.45 -37.74
N THR A 739 1.29 2.96 -36.61
CA THR A 739 1.89 1.83 -35.89
C THR A 739 0.90 0.66 -35.85
N PRO A 740 0.98 -0.29 -36.79
CA PRO A 740 0.08 -1.45 -36.81
C PRO A 740 0.27 -2.36 -35.58
N GLN A 741 1.48 -2.34 -34.99
CA GLN A 741 1.75 -2.89 -33.68
C GLN A 741 1.33 -1.88 -32.60
N VAL A 742 0.03 -1.82 -32.31
CA VAL A 742 -0.58 -0.80 -31.45
C VAL A 742 -0.17 -0.97 -29.98
N ALA A 743 -0.18 -2.18 -29.42
CA ALA A 743 0.20 -2.38 -28.02
C ALA A 743 1.63 -1.91 -27.68
N PRO A 744 2.66 -2.21 -28.49
CA PRO A 744 4.01 -1.74 -28.19
C PRO A 744 4.23 -0.25 -28.43
N SER A 745 3.48 0.44 -29.31
CA SER A 745 3.82 1.81 -29.72
C SER A 745 2.69 2.75 -30.16
N GLY A 746 1.44 2.32 -30.22
CA GLY A 746 0.36 3.03 -30.92
C GLY A 746 -0.55 3.94 -30.11
N LEU A 747 -0.20 4.26 -28.87
CA LEU A 747 -0.90 5.26 -28.07
C LEU A 747 -0.54 6.68 -28.52
N TRP A 748 -1.56 7.48 -28.81
CA TRP A 748 -1.50 8.91 -28.96
C TRP A 748 -2.13 9.58 -27.75
N SER A 749 -1.46 10.54 -27.11
CA SER A 749 -1.95 11.18 -25.87
C SER A 749 -1.28 12.53 -25.62
N THR A 750 -1.77 13.27 -24.63
CA THR A 750 -1.19 14.54 -24.14
C THR A 750 -0.48 14.31 -22.81
N PRO A 751 0.51 15.14 -22.44
CA PRO A 751 1.11 15.10 -21.10
C PRO A 751 0.07 15.22 -19.97
N SER A 752 -0.97 16.04 -20.16
CA SER A 752 -2.09 16.18 -19.22
C SER A 752 -2.88 14.87 -19.04
N ASP A 753 -3.21 14.15 -20.11
CA ASP A 753 -3.94 12.88 -19.98
C ASP A 753 -3.03 11.77 -19.43
N LEU A 754 -1.75 11.73 -19.81
CA LEU A 754 -0.76 10.83 -19.19
C LEU A 754 -0.67 11.08 -17.69
N SER A 755 -0.62 12.34 -17.22
CA SER A 755 -0.58 12.67 -15.79
C SER A 755 -1.75 12.06 -15.00
N LYS A 756 -2.97 12.04 -15.58
CA LYS A 756 -4.14 11.43 -14.94
C LYS A 756 -3.98 9.92 -14.77
N ILE A 757 -3.34 9.24 -15.75
CA ILE A 757 -3.04 7.81 -15.66
C ILE A 757 -2.06 7.54 -14.49
N ALA A 758 -1.03 8.38 -14.30
CA ALA A 758 -0.04 8.20 -13.21
C ALA A 758 -0.71 8.45 -11.87
N ILE A 759 -1.46 9.54 -11.78
CA ILE A 759 -2.18 9.93 -10.58
C ILE A 759 -3.15 8.82 -10.19
N GLU A 760 -3.83 8.18 -11.14
CA GLU A 760 -4.65 6.99 -10.86
C GLU A 760 -3.82 5.84 -10.28
N VAL A 761 -2.67 5.51 -10.87
CA VAL A 761 -1.77 4.47 -10.33
C VAL A 761 -1.27 4.85 -8.93
N GLN A 762 -0.86 6.11 -8.68
CA GLN A 762 -0.41 6.61 -7.38
C GLN A 762 -1.53 6.56 -6.32
N ASN A 763 -2.73 6.98 -6.69
CA ASN A 763 -3.92 6.90 -5.85
C ASN A 763 -4.24 5.45 -5.50
N ALA A 764 -4.11 4.54 -6.46
CA ALA A 764 -4.35 3.12 -6.24
C ALA A 764 -3.26 2.51 -5.34
N LEU A 765 -1.99 2.85 -5.53
CA LEU A 765 -0.87 2.41 -4.68
C LEU A 765 -1.04 2.80 -3.20
N ARG A 766 -1.61 3.97 -2.92
CA ARG A 766 -1.94 4.42 -1.56
C ARG A 766 -3.34 4.00 -1.08
N ASN A 767 -4.11 3.32 -1.93
CA ASN A 767 -5.49 2.90 -1.66
C ASN A 767 -6.40 4.08 -1.23
N THR A 768 -6.34 5.20 -1.95
CA THR A 768 -7.12 6.40 -1.67
C THR A 768 -7.38 7.19 -2.96
N ASN A 769 -8.64 7.56 -3.21
CA ASN A 769 -9.08 8.34 -4.39
C ASN A 769 -8.81 7.69 -5.75
N ASN A 770 -8.51 6.40 -5.80
CA ASN A 770 -8.43 5.63 -7.05
C ASN A 770 -9.83 5.35 -7.58
N LYS A 771 -10.00 5.44 -8.90
CA LYS A 771 -11.31 5.34 -9.57
C LYS A 771 -11.41 4.18 -10.54
N LEU A 772 -10.27 3.72 -11.06
CA LEU A 772 -10.19 2.75 -12.14
C LEU A 772 -9.58 1.43 -11.70
N ILE A 773 -8.47 1.46 -10.96
CA ILE A 773 -7.74 0.24 -10.56
C ILE A 773 -7.63 0.13 -9.04
N SER A 774 -7.68 -1.09 -8.50
CA SER A 774 -7.47 -1.29 -7.06
C SER A 774 -6.01 -1.20 -6.63
N ASN A 775 -5.80 -1.16 -5.31
CA ASN A 775 -4.47 -1.31 -4.72
C ASN A 775 -3.76 -2.60 -5.13
N ALA A 776 -4.50 -3.69 -5.30
CA ALA A 776 -3.93 -4.97 -5.70
C ALA A 776 -3.39 -4.90 -7.14
N VAL A 777 -4.19 -4.35 -8.07
CA VAL A 777 -3.77 -4.14 -9.45
C VAL A 777 -2.55 -3.22 -9.53
N ALA A 778 -2.60 -2.07 -8.86
CA ALA A 778 -1.50 -1.10 -8.89
C ALA A 778 -0.20 -1.68 -8.34
N LYS A 779 -0.25 -2.42 -7.22
CA LYS A 779 0.92 -3.16 -6.70
C LYS A 779 1.41 -4.21 -7.67
N ARG A 780 0.51 -4.98 -8.29
CA ARG A 780 0.87 -6.06 -9.20
C ARG A 780 1.55 -5.55 -10.45
N ILE A 781 1.02 -4.51 -11.10
CA ILE A 781 1.61 -4.00 -12.34
C ILE A 781 2.92 -3.25 -12.08
N THR A 782 3.09 -2.66 -10.89
CA THR A 782 4.33 -1.95 -10.50
C THR A 782 5.32 -2.83 -9.73
N GLU A 783 5.02 -4.09 -9.42
CA GLU A 783 5.95 -4.99 -8.72
C GLU A 783 7.22 -5.18 -9.55
N VAL A 784 8.40 -5.16 -8.92
CA VAL A 784 9.67 -5.42 -9.61
C VAL A 784 9.78 -6.91 -9.90
N PHE A 785 9.63 -7.29 -11.17
CA PHE A 785 9.78 -8.68 -11.62
C PHE A 785 11.24 -9.10 -11.77
N THR A 786 12.12 -8.18 -12.17
CA THR A 786 13.54 -8.46 -12.33
C THR A 786 14.40 -7.23 -12.14
N LEU A 787 15.62 -7.45 -11.63
CA LEU A 787 16.68 -6.44 -11.51
C LEU A 787 17.79 -6.63 -12.57
N LYS A 788 17.77 -7.71 -13.37
CA LYS A 788 18.89 -8.14 -14.24
C LYS A 788 19.32 -7.11 -15.29
N LYS A 789 18.41 -6.28 -15.78
CA LYS A 789 18.73 -5.18 -16.70
C LYS A 789 18.02 -3.91 -16.29
N THR A 790 18.67 -2.78 -16.53
CA THR A 790 18.20 -1.43 -16.21
C THR A 790 18.03 -1.13 -14.71
N GLY A 791 18.37 -1.98 -13.76
CA GLY A 791 18.17 -1.67 -12.32
C GLY A 791 16.72 -1.78 -11.84
N GLY A 792 15.84 -2.43 -12.63
CA GLY A 792 14.49 -2.82 -12.20
C GLY A 792 13.42 -2.67 -13.28
N TRP A 793 12.65 -3.72 -13.53
CA TRP A 793 11.50 -3.69 -14.44
C TRP A 793 10.27 -4.38 -13.84
N SER A 794 9.10 -3.85 -14.20
CA SER A 794 7.77 -4.27 -13.76
C SER A 794 6.88 -4.62 -14.96
N ALA A 795 5.61 -4.98 -14.75
CA ALA A 795 4.70 -5.19 -15.88
C ALA A 795 4.39 -3.84 -16.56
N GLY A 796 5.08 -3.57 -17.67
CA GLY A 796 4.94 -2.32 -18.43
C GLY A 796 5.59 -1.08 -17.82
N TRP A 797 6.32 -1.19 -16.70
CA TRP A 797 6.97 -0.03 -16.07
C TRP A 797 8.46 -0.25 -15.82
N ARG A 798 9.23 0.80 -16.04
CA ARG A 798 10.61 0.92 -15.61
C ARG A 798 10.66 1.32 -14.14
N ARG A 799 11.51 0.66 -13.35
CA ARG A 799 11.76 0.91 -11.92
C ARG A 799 13.24 1.24 -11.63
N SER A 800 13.96 1.61 -12.68
CA SER A 800 15.42 1.72 -12.72
C SER A 800 16.03 2.89 -11.95
N PHE A 801 15.28 3.96 -11.80
CA PHE A 801 15.85 5.27 -11.45
C PHE A 801 15.40 5.74 -10.08
N GLY A 802 16.35 6.33 -9.37
CA GLY A 802 16.18 6.82 -8.01
C GLY A 802 16.20 8.34 -7.94
N PHE A 803 15.76 9.05 -8.99
CA PHE A 803 15.85 10.52 -9.06
C PHE A 803 15.36 11.18 -7.77
N ALA A 804 16.11 12.18 -7.30
CA ALA A 804 15.80 12.87 -6.05
C ALA A 804 15.66 11.90 -4.84
N ASN A 805 16.35 10.76 -4.87
CA ASN A 805 16.29 9.67 -3.87
C ASN A 805 14.91 9.04 -3.65
N ARG A 806 14.02 9.14 -4.63
CA ARG A 806 12.68 8.54 -4.59
C ARG A 806 12.62 7.29 -5.45
N ASP A 807 11.69 6.41 -5.12
CA ASP A 807 11.37 5.25 -5.94
C ASP A 807 10.30 5.63 -6.96
N TRP A 808 10.56 5.36 -8.24
CA TRP A 808 9.75 5.80 -9.37
C TRP A 808 9.24 4.61 -10.16
N PHE A 809 8.01 4.72 -10.66
CA PHE A 809 7.58 3.98 -11.85
C PHE A 809 7.55 4.95 -13.03
N SER A 810 8.11 4.53 -14.15
CA SER A 810 8.20 5.36 -15.33
C SER A 810 8.15 4.57 -16.62
N HIS A 811 7.85 5.24 -17.72
CA HIS A 811 8.07 4.68 -19.04
C HIS A 811 8.44 5.79 -20.03
N GLY A 812 9.44 5.53 -20.87
CA GLY A 812 9.84 6.41 -21.96
C GLY A 812 9.29 5.92 -23.30
N GLY A 813 9.08 6.85 -24.22
CA GLY A 813 8.65 6.59 -25.59
C GLY A 813 9.62 7.20 -26.59
N SER A 814 9.99 6.44 -27.62
CA SER A 814 10.86 6.96 -28.67
C SER A 814 10.58 6.28 -30.01
N ASN A 815 9.90 7.00 -30.90
CA ASN A 815 9.80 6.66 -32.32
C ASN A 815 10.63 7.66 -33.14
N THR A 816 10.66 7.48 -34.45
CA THR A 816 11.36 8.39 -35.35
C THR A 816 10.68 9.75 -35.28
N GLY A 817 11.44 10.79 -34.93
CA GLY A 817 10.93 12.16 -34.90
C GLY A 817 9.91 12.52 -33.83
N VAL A 818 9.64 11.64 -32.86
CA VAL A 818 8.78 11.91 -31.71
C VAL A 818 9.16 11.08 -30.49
N GLY A 819 8.96 11.63 -29.30
CA GLY A 819 9.15 10.87 -28.08
C GLY A 819 8.85 11.68 -26.83
N GLY A 820 8.86 10.97 -25.72
CA GLY A 820 8.44 11.52 -24.45
C GLY A 820 8.88 10.65 -23.29
N GLU A 821 8.60 11.15 -22.09
CA GLU A 821 8.73 10.38 -20.87
C GLU A 821 7.58 10.69 -19.94
N PHE A 822 7.28 9.72 -19.10
CA PHE A 822 6.25 9.84 -18.12
C PHE A 822 6.62 9.05 -16.88
N MET A 823 6.64 9.73 -15.73
CA MET A 823 7.16 9.18 -14.50
C MET A 823 6.40 9.71 -13.28
N ALA A 824 6.25 8.85 -12.29
CA ALA A 824 5.59 9.16 -11.04
C ALA A 824 6.24 8.39 -9.88
N THR A 825 6.27 9.00 -8.70
CA THR A 825 6.84 8.35 -7.52
C THR A 825 5.89 7.27 -7.00
N MET A 826 6.46 6.18 -6.48
CA MET A 826 5.71 5.14 -5.78
C MET A 826 5.02 5.68 -4.52
N ASN A 827 5.64 6.69 -3.89
CA ASN A 827 5.15 7.37 -2.69
C ASN A 827 5.35 8.89 -2.81
N GLY A 828 4.41 9.67 -2.26
CA GLY A 828 4.52 11.13 -2.16
C GLY A 828 3.80 11.93 -3.25
N GLY A 829 3.29 11.28 -4.30
CA GLY A 829 2.37 11.95 -5.26
C GLY A 829 3.04 12.91 -6.25
N TYR A 830 4.34 12.75 -6.51
CA TYR A 830 5.10 13.59 -7.45
C TYR A 830 5.18 12.94 -8.83
N GLY A 831 5.23 13.74 -9.89
CA GLY A 831 5.56 13.24 -11.23
C GLY A 831 5.52 14.25 -12.37
N ILE A 832 6.00 13.79 -13.53
CA ILE A 832 6.21 14.60 -14.72
C ILE A 832 5.82 13.77 -15.96
N ALA A 833 5.11 14.40 -16.89
CA ALA A 833 4.88 13.90 -18.24
C ALA A 833 5.45 14.91 -19.25
N ILE A 834 6.27 14.47 -20.21
CA ILE A 834 6.85 15.33 -21.25
C ILE A 834 6.66 14.64 -22.62
N GLN A 835 6.23 15.38 -23.63
CA GLN A 835 6.15 14.92 -25.02
C GLN A 835 6.74 15.95 -25.98
N ALA A 836 7.46 15.49 -26.99
CA ALA A 836 8.18 16.32 -27.95
C ALA A 836 8.12 15.73 -29.37
N ASN A 837 8.00 16.58 -30.38
CA ASN A 837 7.80 16.18 -31.79
C ASN A 837 9.05 16.36 -32.67
N GLY A 838 10.26 16.11 -32.15
CA GLY A 838 11.50 16.11 -32.93
C GLY A 838 12.35 14.89 -32.62
N ASP A 839 13.37 14.61 -33.43
CA ASP A 839 14.21 13.41 -33.29
C ASP A 839 15.08 13.42 -32.01
N LYS A 840 15.68 12.28 -31.63
CA LYS A 840 16.44 12.11 -30.38
C LYS A 840 17.47 13.22 -30.11
N PRO A 841 18.32 13.65 -31.07
CA PRO A 841 19.31 14.71 -30.84
C PRO A 841 18.66 16.07 -30.53
N ASN A 842 17.45 16.29 -31.04
CA ASN A 842 16.68 17.52 -30.85
C ASN A 842 15.96 17.50 -29.49
N ARG A 843 15.31 16.38 -29.15
CA ARG A 843 14.43 16.29 -27.97
C ARG A 843 15.13 15.93 -26.65
N ILE A 844 16.06 14.98 -26.65
CA ILE A 844 16.62 14.43 -25.40
C ILE A 844 17.34 15.49 -24.56
N PRO A 845 18.20 16.37 -25.12
CA PRO A 845 18.86 17.40 -24.33
C PRO A 845 17.88 18.40 -23.71
N VAL A 846 16.83 18.76 -24.45
CA VAL A 846 15.81 19.72 -23.99
C VAL A 846 14.95 19.10 -22.88
N MET A 847 14.45 17.88 -23.09
CA MET A 847 13.61 17.18 -22.11
C MET A 847 14.38 16.85 -20.83
N SER A 848 15.64 16.40 -20.94
CA SER A 848 16.46 16.07 -19.77
C SER A 848 16.77 17.32 -18.94
N PHE A 849 17.07 18.44 -19.62
CA PHE A 849 17.21 19.73 -18.95
C PHE A 849 15.90 20.14 -18.26
N LEU A 850 14.76 20.08 -18.96
CA LEU A 850 13.45 20.40 -18.38
C LEU A 850 13.13 19.58 -17.12
N ARG A 851 13.28 18.25 -17.19
CA ARG A 851 13.04 17.36 -16.04
C ARG A 851 13.92 17.72 -14.85
N ASN A 852 15.22 17.92 -15.07
CA ASN A 852 16.17 18.19 -14.00
C ASN A 852 15.93 19.58 -13.35
N GLU A 853 15.60 20.59 -14.16
CA GLU A 853 15.21 21.91 -13.65
C GLU A 853 13.90 21.84 -12.86
N ILE A 854 12.89 21.09 -13.33
CA ILE A 854 11.65 20.88 -12.56
C ILE A 854 11.98 20.24 -11.21
N MET A 855 12.79 19.18 -11.17
CA MET A 855 13.17 18.54 -9.91
C MET A 855 13.91 19.48 -8.96
N THR A 856 14.70 20.42 -9.52
CA THR A 856 15.46 21.41 -8.75
C THR A 856 14.56 22.52 -8.22
N ILE A 857 13.72 23.12 -9.07
CA ILE A 857 12.77 24.20 -8.71
C ILE A 857 11.76 23.71 -7.65
N ARG A 858 11.35 22.44 -7.74
CA ARG A 858 10.39 21.84 -6.82
C ARG A 858 11.00 21.21 -5.58
N ASP A 859 12.34 21.21 -5.47
CA ASP A 859 13.13 20.55 -4.42
C ASP A 859 12.56 19.19 -3.95
N TRP A 860 12.29 18.32 -4.92
CA TRP A 860 11.73 17.00 -4.64
C TRP A 860 12.72 16.04 -3.96
N ASN A 861 13.90 16.50 -3.54
CA ASN A 861 14.92 15.66 -2.94
C ASN A 861 14.44 15.01 -1.64
N LEU A 862 14.60 13.69 -1.54
CA LEU A 862 14.43 12.96 -0.29
C LEU A 862 15.81 12.75 0.35
N PRO A 863 16.12 13.40 1.49
CA PRO A 863 17.42 13.22 2.13
C PRO A 863 17.64 11.75 2.53
N ILE A 864 18.88 11.29 2.38
CA ILE A 864 19.27 9.98 2.92
C ILE A 864 19.28 10.07 4.44
N ASP A 865 18.61 9.11 5.08
CA ASP A 865 18.57 9.01 6.54
C ASP A 865 19.98 8.74 7.08
N THR A 866 20.55 9.75 7.74
CA THR A 866 21.90 9.68 8.27
C THR A 866 22.00 8.81 9.53
N SER A 867 20.88 8.53 10.20
CA SER A 867 20.86 7.77 11.47
C SER A 867 21.17 6.29 11.28
N VAL A 868 20.97 5.75 10.08
CA VAL A 868 21.24 4.34 9.74
C VAL A 868 22.63 4.12 9.18
N LEU A 869 23.41 5.20 9.00
CA LEU A 869 24.73 5.13 8.38
C LEU A 869 25.78 4.64 9.38
N LYS A 870 26.70 3.81 8.89
CA LYS A 870 27.82 3.26 9.64
C LYS A 870 29.13 3.62 8.93
N LYS A 871 30.24 3.57 9.64
CA LYS A 871 31.57 3.65 9.02
C LYS A 871 31.90 2.32 8.32
N ALA A 872 32.30 2.36 7.05
CA ALA A 872 32.71 1.17 6.33
C ALA A 872 34.05 0.63 6.87
N PRO A 873 34.21 -0.68 7.08
CA PRO A 873 35.50 -1.27 7.45
C PRO A 873 36.56 -1.06 6.36
N THR A 874 37.79 -0.75 6.75
CA THR A 874 38.89 -0.48 5.79
C THR A 874 39.17 -1.66 4.85
N HIS A 875 39.08 -2.91 5.32
CA HIS A 875 39.27 -4.08 4.46
C HIS A 875 38.19 -4.17 3.38
N LEU A 876 36.93 -3.84 3.72
CA LEU A 876 35.83 -3.80 2.76
C LEU A 876 36.06 -2.70 1.72
N ILE A 877 36.48 -1.50 2.14
CA ILE A 877 36.81 -0.40 1.22
C ILE A 877 37.87 -0.85 0.21
N LYS A 878 38.98 -1.40 0.70
CA LYS A 878 40.07 -1.91 -0.14
C LYS A 878 39.62 -2.99 -1.12
N ALA A 879 38.71 -3.87 -0.71
CA ALA A 879 38.20 -4.94 -1.55
C ALA A 879 37.30 -4.42 -2.69
N ILE A 880 36.57 -3.32 -2.49
CA ILE A 880 35.56 -2.82 -3.42
C ILE A 880 36.02 -1.61 -4.25
N GLU A 881 37.10 -0.94 -3.89
CA GLU A 881 37.63 0.19 -4.64
C GLU A 881 38.13 -0.24 -6.02
N GLY A 882 37.92 0.59 -7.05
CA GLY A 882 38.38 0.35 -8.42
C GLY A 882 37.26 0.24 -9.47
N PRO A 883 37.63 -0.11 -10.72
CA PRO A 883 36.70 -0.16 -11.84
C PRO A 883 35.85 -1.44 -11.85
N TYR A 884 34.69 -1.34 -12.48
CA TYR A 884 33.74 -2.42 -12.74
C TYR A 884 33.10 -2.21 -14.11
N LEU A 885 32.80 -3.26 -14.88
CA LEU A 885 31.80 -3.14 -15.94
C LEU A 885 30.47 -2.71 -15.32
N ASP A 886 29.72 -1.86 -16.03
CA ASP A 886 28.54 -1.21 -15.47
C ASP A 886 27.49 -2.22 -14.97
N PHE A 887 27.43 -2.39 -13.66
CA PHE A 887 26.51 -3.31 -12.99
C PHE A 887 25.29 -2.58 -12.40
N LEU A 888 25.29 -1.24 -12.41
CA LEU A 888 24.16 -0.45 -11.93
C LEU A 888 22.99 -0.47 -12.94
N TYR A 889 23.32 -0.31 -14.22
CA TYR A 889 22.33 -0.20 -15.30
C TYR A 889 22.55 -1.18 -16.44
N ASN A 890 23.64 -1.97 -16.42
CA ASN A 890 24.00 -2.94 -17.44
C ASN A 890 24.18 -2.30 -18.82
N THR A 891 24.96 -1.20 -18.88
CA THR A 891 25.42 -0.56 -20.12
C THR A 891 26.82 -1.02 -20.52
N GLN A 892 27.30 -0.61 -21.69
CA GLN A 892 28.66 -0.91 -22.16
C GLN A 892 29.76 -0.08 -21.45
N GLY A 893 29.42 0.68 -20.39
CA GLY A 893 30.35 1.56 -19.68
C GLY A 893 31.04 0.93 -18.45
N ILE A 894 31.80 1.76 -17.72
CA ILE A 894 32.45 1.39 -16.44
C ILE A 894 31.72 2.10 -15.29
N ASN A 895 31.50 1.41 -14.17
CA ASN A 895 31.33 2.07 -12.88
C ASN A 895 32.66 2.08 -12.12
N ARG A 896 33.08 3.19 -11.51
CA ARG A 896 34.26 3.22 -10.63
C ARG A 896 33.83 3.52 -9.21
N ILE A 897 34.31 2.74 -8.26
CA ILE A 897 34.21 3.07 -6.83
C ILE A 897 35.52 3.70 -6.39
N SER A 898 35.47 4.87 -5.74
CA SER A 898 36.63 5.59 -5.21
C SER A 898 36.38 6.09 -3.79
N GLU A 899 37.44 6.18 -2.99
CA GLU A 899 37.42 6.87 -1.69
C GLU A 899 38.04 8.27 -1.82
N GLU A 900 37.31 9.29 -1.37
CA GLU A 900 37.74 10.69 -1.36
C GLU A 900 37.37 11.33 -0.02
N ASP A 901 38.37 11.87 0.69
CA ASP A 901 38.22 12.49 2.01
C ASP A 901 37.46 11.62 3.03
N GLY A 902 37.68 10.29 2.98
CA GLY A 902 37.02 9.31 3.85
C GLY A 902 35.58 8.96 3.46
N ASN A 903 35.09 9.44 2.31
CA ASN A 903 33.77 9.14 1.77
C ASN A 903 33.89 8.31 0.49
N LEU A 904 32.97 7.37 0.30
CA LEU A 904 32.93 6.54 -0.90
C LEU A 904 32.00 7.13 -1.94
N PHE A 905 32.43 7.05 -3.19
CA PHE A 905 31.65 7.45 -4.35
C PHE A 905 31.63 6.34 -5.39
N ILE A 906 30.55 6.25 -6.16
CA ILE A 906 30.47 5.45 -7.37
C ILE A 906 30.20 6.38 -8.56
N SER A 907 31.00 6.26 -9.62
CA SER A 907 30.77 6.96 -10.88
C SER A 907 30.03 6.07 -11.87
N SER A 908 29.25 6.71 -12.75
CA SER A 908 28.59 6.03 -13.87
C SER A 908 28.45 7.00 -15.04
N PRO A 909 28.73 6.57 -16.29
CA PRO A 909 28.52 7.38 -17.48
C PRO A 909 27.08 7.90 -17.59
N LEU A 910 26.11 7.16 -17.04
CA LEU A 910 24.70 7.55 -17.07
C LEU A 910 24.34 8.65 -16.07
N PHE A 911 25.07 8.83 -14.97
CA PHE A 911 24.73 9.86 -13.98
C PHE A 911 24.80 11.26 -14.58
N LYS A 912 25.72 11.50 -15.52
CA LYS A 912 25.84 12.80 -16.16
C LYS A 912 24.60 13.15 -16.97
N TYR A 913 24.09 12.21 -17.74
CA TYR A 913 22.89 12.42 -18.57
C TYR A 913 21.61 12.44 -17.74
N LEU A 914 21.54 11.63 -16.69
CA LEU A 914 20.32 11.46 -15.90
C LEU A 914 20.18 12.54 -14.83
N GLN A 915 21.26 12.85 -14.11
CA GLN A 915 21.25 13.61 -12.86
C GLN A 915 22.21 14.81 -12.90
N ASN A 916 22.89 15.04 -14.03
CA ASN A 916 23.94 16.05 -14.15
C ASN A 916 25.09 15.90 -13.14
N SER A 917 25.34 14.67 -12.68
CA SER A 917 26.41 14.31 -11.75
C SER A 917 27.41 13.35 -12.41
N GLU A 918 28.70 13.46 -12.12
CA GLU A 918 29.71 12.48 -12.59
C GLU A 918 29.79 11.25 -11.68
N LYS A 919 29.47 11.43 -10.39
CA LYS A 919 29.57 10.40 -9.35
C LYS A 919 28.61 10.67 -8.20
N ASN A 920 28.14 9.61 -7.56
CA ASN A 920 27.19 9.68 -6.47
C ASN A 920 27.78 9.07 -5.20
N ALA A 921 27.41 9.64 -4.05
CA ALA A 921 27.87 9.15 -2.76
C ALA A 921 27.33 7.74 -2.47
N MET A 922 28.18 6.90 -1.89
CA MET A 922 27.85 5.58 -1.39
C MET A 922 27.82 5.61 0.14
N TYR A 923 26.69 5.22 0.70
CA TYR A 923 26.46 5.24 2.13
C TYR A 923 26.40 3.84 2.70
N TYR A 924 27.34 3.51 3.58
CA TYR A 924 27.40 2.20 4.23
C TYR A 924 26.33 2.08 5.32
N ILE A 925 25.55 0.99 5.29
CA ILE A 925 24.46 0.74 6.25
C ILE A 925 24.68 -0.53 7.11
N GLY A 926 25.81 -1.23 6.92
CA GLY A 926 26.15 -2.48 7.61
C GLY A 926 26.06 -3.72 6.72
N ASN A 927 26.59 -4.85 7.19
CA ASN A 927 26.56 -6.16 6.50
C ASN A 927 27.05 -6.08 5.04
N ASN A 928 28.15 -5.38 4.82
CA ASN A 928 28.75 -5.09 3.50
C ASN A 928 27.76 -4.45 2.50
N THR A 929 26.72 -3.77 2.99
CA THR A 929 25.65 -3.19 2.17
C THR A 929 25.76 -1.67 2.10
N PHE A 930 25.56 -1.13 0.90
CA PHE A 930 25.57 0.28 0.59
C PHE A 930 24.24 0.72 -0.03
N LYS A 931 23.81 1.93 0.33
CA LYS A 931 22.83 2.72 -0.42
C LYS A 931 23.59 3.73 -1.27
N VAL A 932 23.18 3.92 -2.52
CA VAL A 932 23.82 4.88 -3.42
C VAL A 932 22.86 6.05 -3.65
N ASP A 933 23.39 7.28 -3.61
CA ASP A 933 22.62 8.49 -3.88
C ASP A 933 21.98 8.41 -5.28
N GLN A 934 20.70 8.76 -5.34
CA GLN A 934 19.85 8.73 -6.53
C GLN A 934 19.83 7.40 -7.32
N TYR A 935 20.16 6.30 -6.65
CA TYR A 935 20.06 4.94 -7.19
C TYR A 935 19.14 4.10 -6.30
N PRO A 936 18.12 3.43 -6.88
CA PRO A 936 17.03 2.94 -6.05
C PRO A 936 17.31 1.54 -5.45
N ASN A 937 18.38 0.84 -5.84
CA ASN A 937 18.73 -0.49 -5.31
C ASN A 937 19.84 -0.40 -4.25
N TYR A 938 19.88 -1.40 -3.38
CA TYR A 938 20.97 -1.64 -2.45
C TYR A 938 22.05 -2.51 -3.11
N LEU A 939 23.30 -2.26 -2.74
CA LEU A 939 24.47 -3.01 -3.20
C LEU A 939 25.10 -3.71 -2.01
N GLN A 940 25.09 -5.04 -1.98
CA GLN A 940 25.80 -5.83 -0.97
C GLN A 940 27.01 -6.50 -1.60
N PHE A 941 28.21 -6.23 -1.08
CA PHE A 941 29.46 -6.80 -1.55
C PHE A 941 29.81 -8.05 -0.73
N ASN A 942 29.82 -9.21 -1.37
CA ASN A 942 30.15 -10.47 -0.72
C ASN A 942 31.66 -10.71 -0.88
N LEU A 943 32.35 -10.94 0.23
CA LEU A 943 33.79 -11.21 0.27
C LEU A 943 34.04 -12.68 0.63
N ASP A 944 35.19 -13.22 0.24
CA ASP A 944 35.68 -14.51 0.74
C ASP A 944 36.43 -14.36 2.08
N ASP A 945 36.92 -15.49 2.59
CA ASP A 945 37.65 -15.57 3.86
C ASP A 945 39.01 -14.81 3.81
N THR A 946 39.50 -14.47 2.62
CA THR A 946 40.71 -13.66 2.42
C THR A 946 40.42 -12.15 2.28
N ASN A 947 39.15 -11.76 2.40
CA ASN A 947 38.62 -10.41 2.14
C ASN A 947 38.67 -9.99 0.66
N GLU A 948 38.77 -10.92 -0.29
CA GLU A 948 38.61 -10.60 -1.70
C GLU A 948 37.14 -10.55 -2.10
N LEU A 949 36.78 -9.67 -3.04
CA LEU A 949 35.43 -9.62 -3.60
C LEU A 949 35.09 -10.94 -4.30
N LEU A 950 33.95 -11.55 -3.98
CA LEU A 950 33.40 -12.71 -4.68
C LEU A 950 32.27 -12.31 -5.64
N SER A 951 31.35 -11.46 -5.17
CA SER A 951 30.17 -11.06 -5.93
C SER A 951 29.51 -9.82 -5.37
N ILE A 952 28.64 -9.20 -6.17
CA ILE A 952 27.75 -8.11 -5.75
C ILE A 952 26.32 -8.62 -5.80
N THR A 953 25.62 -8.56 -4.66
CA THR A 953 24.18 -8.77 -4.60
C THR A 953 23.47 -7.42 -4.77
N VAL A 954 22.68 -7.27 -5.84
CA VAL A 954 21.81 -6.11 -6.05
C VAL A 954 20.38 -6.48 -5.69
N PHE A 955 19.73 -5.68 -4.84
CA PHE A 955 18.37 -5.95 -4.37
C PHE A 955 17.58 -4.69 -4.04
N ARG A 956 16.24 -4.81 -4.06
CA ARG A 956 15.29 -3.75 -3.70
C ARG A 956 14.62 -4.09 -2.37
N GLU A 957 14.63 -3.15 -1.42
CA GLU A 957 13.99 -3.27 -0.09
C GLU A 957 14.32 -4.58 0.67
N GLN A 958 13.63 -4.87 1.78
CA GLN A 958 13.96 -6.01 2.65
C GLN A 958 13.55 -7.38 2.08
N SER A 959 12.72 -7.44 1.03
CA SER A 959 12.17 -8.71 0.55
C SER A 959 13.22 -9.65 -0.06
N LYS A 960 14.36 -9.11 -0.52
CA LYS A 960 15.39 -9.82 -1.33
C LYS A 960 14.81 -10.64 -2.50
N LYS A 961 13.52 -10.46 -2.80
CA LYS A 961 12.79 -11.11 -3.88
C LYS A 961 13.36 -10.55 -5.18
N ASN A 962 13.68 -11.42 -6.11
CA ASN A 962 14.32 -11.05 -7.39
C ASN A 962 15.69 -10.38 -7.24
N LYS A 963 16.41 -10.62 -6.13
CA LYS A 963 17.82 -10.22 -6.00
C LYS A 963 18.63 -10.83 -7.15
N ILE A 964 19.61 -10.09 -7.62
CA ILE A 964 20.61 -10.61 -8.57
C ILE A 964 21.95 -10.72 -7.85
N VAL A 965 22.65 -11.80 -8.11
CA VAL A 965 24.03 -12.00 -7.66
C VAL A 965 24.90 -11.94 -8.89
N ILE A 966 25.78 -10.94 -8.95
CA ILE A 966 26.68 -10.69 -10.06
C ILE A 966 28.07 -11.12 -9.61
N LYS A 967 28.68 -12.07 -10.30
CA LYS A 967 29.97 -12.62 -9.86
C LYS A 967 31.11 -11.65 -10.21
N LYS A 968 32.19 -11.67 -9.42
CA LYS A 968 33.37 -10.81 -9.65
C LYS A 968 33.88 -10.97 -11.08
N GLU A 969 33.98 -12.19 -11.59
CA GLU A 969 34.47 -12.47 -12.94
C GLU A 969 33.64 -11.85 -14.07
N ASP A 970 32.36 -11.53 -13.82
CA ASP A 970 31.48 -10.93 -14.82
C ASP A 970 31.69 -9.40 -14.94
N ILE A 971 32.19 -8.76 -13.88
CA ILE A 971 32.28 -7.29 -13.77
C ILE A 971 33.69 -6.76 -13.51
N ARG A 972 34.58 -7.60 -13.00
CA ARG A 972 36.00 -7.33 -12.72
C ARG A 972 36.85 -8.42 -13.35
N ASN A 973 37.08 -8.27 -14.65
CA ASN A 973 37.87 -9.18 -15.45
C ASN A 973 38.89 -8.41 -16.32
N HIS A 974 39.58 -9.12 -17.19
CA HIS A 974 40.56 -8.56 -18.11
C HIS A 974 39.97 -7.46 -19.02
N LYS A 975 38.69 -7.53 -19.39
CA LYS A 975 38.02 -6.45 -20.14
C LYS A 975 37.95 -5.18 -19.28
N THR A 976 37.57 -5.31 -18.00
CA THR A 976 37.55 -4.20 -17.03
C THR A 976 38.94 -3.59 -16.83
N GLN A 977 40.00 -4.40 -16.77
CA GLN A 977 41.37 -3.90 -16.67
C GLN A 977 41.78 -3.11 -17.92
N LEU A 978 41.51 -3.66 -19.11
CA LEU A 978 41.82 -2.98 -20.37
C LEU A 978 41.09 -1.64 -20.47
N ILE A 979 39.77 -1.63 -20.31
CA ILE A 979 38.98 -0.41 -20.42
C ILE A 979 39.41 0.66 -19.41
N ASP A 980 39.84 0.23 -18.21
CA ASP A 980 40.37 1.12 -17.17
C ASP A 980 41.70 1.77 -17.58
N VAL A 981 42.67 0.96 -18.02
CA VAL A 981 43.98 1.48 -18.44
C VAL A 981 43.85 2.33 -19.69
N PHE A 982 43.04 1.89 -20.67
CA PHE A 982 42.70 2.70 -21.84
C PHE A 982 41.96 3.98 -21.44
N SER A 983 41.18 4.03 -20.35
CA SER A 983 40.48 5.24 -19.94
C SER A 983 41.37 6.26 -19.24
N GLU A 984 42.26 5.82 -18.36
CA GLU A 984 43.05 6.70 -17.47
C GLU A 984 44.44 7.05 -18.01
N ASN A 985 44.98 6.28 -18.96
CA ASN A 985 46.36 6.44 -19.41
C ASN A 985 46.46 6.90 -20.88
N SER A 986 47.69 7.22 -21.30
CA SER A 986 48.01 7.41 -22.71
C SER A 986 47.86 6.10 -23.48
N ILE A 987 47.60 6.19 -24.79
CA ILE A 987 47.46 5.01 -25.64
C ILE A 987 48.70 4.10 -25.58
N ALA A 988 49.90 4.67 -25.44
CA ALA A 988 51.14 3.91 -25.35
C ALA A 988 51.21 3.03 -24.08
N VAL A 989 50.81 3.56 -22.93
CA VAL A 989 50.74 2.79 -21.67
C VAL A 989 49.65 1.74 -21.74
N ALA A 990 48.49 2.08 -22.32
CA ALA A 990 47.40 1.14 -22.51
C ALA A 990 47.76 -0.04 -23.42
N ILE A 991 48.55 0.20 -24.47
CA ILE A 991 49.06 -0.84 -25.37
C ILE A 991 50.02 -1.80 -24.65
N GLN A 992 50.83 -1.32 -23.70
CA GLN A 992 51.71 -2.20 -22.91
C GLN A 992 50.89 -3.19 -22.07
N GLU A 993 49.86 -2.68 -21.39
CA GLU A 993 48.98 -3.52 -20.58
C GLU A 993 48.13 -4.46 -21.45
N TYR A 994 47.66 -3.98 -22.60
CA TYR A 994 47.02 -4.81 -23.62
C TYR A 994 47.90 -6.00 -24.01
N LYS A 995 49.18 -5.77 -24.30
CA LYS A 995 50.13 -6.84 -24.67
C LYS A 995 50.33 -7.85 -23.55
N ARG A 996 50.42 -7.38 -22.30
CA ARG A 996 50.51 -8.25 -21.11
C ARG A 996 49.27 -9.14 -20.99
N ILE A 997 48.08 -8.54 -21.03
CA ILE A 997 46.81 -9.25 -20.93
C ILE A 997 46.60 -10.22 -22.11
N LYS A 998 46.98 -9.83 -23.34
CA LYS A 998 46.94 -10.70 -24.53
C LYS A 998 47.82 -11.94 -24.40
N LYS A 999 48.96 -11.82 -23.72
CA LYS A 999 49.81 -12.97 -23.41
C LYS A 999 49.16 -13.90 -22.38
N GLU A 1000 48.46 -13.36 -21.40
CA GLU A 1000 47.79 -14.13 -20.35
C GLU A 1000 46.46 -14.77 -20.80
N LYS A 1001 45.74 -14.11 -21.71
CA LYS A 1001 44.41 -14.50 -22.19
C LYS A 1001 44.29 -14.34 -23.71
N PRO A 1002 44.99 -15.17 -24.50
CA PRO A 1002 45.01 -15.03 -25.96
C PRO A 1002 43.63 -15.18 -26.62
N ASP A 1003 42.70 -15.90 -25.98
CA ASP A 1003 41.39 -16.25 -26.55
C ASP A 1003 40.32 -15.13 -26.46
N LEU A 1004 40.64 -13.97 -25.85
CA LEU A 1004 39.70 -12.86 -25.81
C LEU A 1004 39.52 -12.24 -27.20
N ASN A 1005 38.29 -11.81 -27.52
CA ASN A 1005 38.00 -11.10 -28.76
C ASN A 1005 38.45 -9.63 -28.66
N TYR A 1006 39.76 -9.41 -28.80
CA TYR A 1006 40.39 -8.10 -28.72
C TYR A 1006 39.88 -7.12 -29.77
N GLU A 1007 39.61 -7.59 -30.99
CA GLU A 1007 39.05 -6.77 -32.06
C GLU A 1007 37.76 -6.09 -31.61
N ARG A 1008 36.81 -6.89 -31.11
CA ARG A 1008 35.53 -6.40 -30.62
C ARG A 1008 35.69 -5.50 -29.39
N ILE A 1009 36.55 -5.89 -28.45
CA ILE A 1009 36.78 -5.13 -27.21
C ILE A 1009 37.29 -3.72 -27.53
N LEU A 1010 38.31 -3.62 -28.39
CA LEU A 1010 38.87 -2.33 -28.81
C LEU A 1010 37.84 -1.52 -29.61
N ASN A 1011 37.02 -2.17 -30.44
CA ASN A 1011 35.95 -1.49 -31.16
C ASN A 1011 34.92 -0.87 -30.22
N GLU A 1012 34.46 -1.64 -29.23
CA GLU A 1012 33.53 -1.17 -28.19
C GLU A 1012 34.12 0.03 -27.41
N PHE A 1013 35.43 0.01 -27.11
CA PHE A 1013 36.10 1.13 -26.44
C PHE A 1013 36.14 2.38 -27.31
N GLY A 1014 36.39 2.24 -28.62
CA GLY A 1014 36.35 3.33 -29.58
C GLY A 1014 35.02 4.07 -29.55
N TYR A 1015 33.91 3.35 -29.71
CA TYR A 1015 32.57 3.94 -29.65
C TYR A 1015 32.23 4.49 -28.26
N LEU A 1016 32.65 3.82 -27.18
CA LEU A 1016 32.43 4.32 -25.82
C LEU A 1016 33.12 5.67 -25.61
N PHE A 1017 34.39 5.81 -26.01
CA PHE A 1017 35.10 7.08 -25.90
C PHE A 1017 34.49 8.16 -26.78
N TYR A 1018 33.99 7.81 -27.97
CA TYR A 1018 33.25 8.74 -28.80
C TYR A 1018 31.98 9.24 -28.10
N ILE A 1019 31.17 8.35 -27.52
CA ILE A 1019 29.97 8.71 -26.75
C ILE A 1019 30.31 9.62 -25.55
N GLN A 1020 31.48 9.42 -24.93
CA GLN A 1020 32.01 10.28 -23.86
C GLN A 1020 32.62 11.60 -24.36
N ASN A 1021 32.46 11.96 -25.64
CA ASN A 1021 33.08 13.12 -26.29
C ASN A 1021 34.63 13.13 -26.23
N LYS A 1022 35.26 11.97 -26.04
CA LYS A 1022 36.72 11.78 -26.07
C LYS A 1022 37.18 11.37 -27.46
N THR A 1023 36.82 12.17 -28.47
CA THR A 1023 36.98 11.85 -29.90
C THR A 1023 38.40 11.46 -30.28
N LYS A 1024 39.41 12.22 -29.82
CA LYS A 1024 40.82 11.90 -30.10
C LYS A 1024 41.19 10.49 -29.63
N LYS A 1025 40.72 10.13 -28.44
CA LYS A 1025 40.98 8.83 -27.82
C LYS A 1025 40.23 7.70 -28.53
N ALA A 1026 39.00 7.96 -28.95
CA ALA A 1026 38.23 7.04 -29.79
C ALA A 1026 38.99 6.69 -31.08
N VAL A 1027 39.51 7.71 -31.77
CA VAL A 1027 40.33 7.52 -32.98
C VAL A 1027 41.61 6.74 -32.67
N GLU A 1028 42.38 7.12 -31.65
CA GLU A 1028 43.63 6.43 -31.27
C GLU A 1028 43.41 4.94 -30.98
N VAL A 1029 42.31 4.58 -30.30
CA VAL A 1029 41.97 3.19 -29.99
C VAL A 1029 41.55 2.41 -31.24
N LEU A 1030 40.75 3.01 -32.12
CA LEU A 1030 40.32 2.37 -33.36
C LEU A 1030 41.46 2.25 -34.37
N GLU A 1031 42.37 3.22 -34.44
CA GLU A 1031 43.60 3.11 -35.23
C GLU A 1031 44.48 1.96 -34.73
N PHE A 1032 44.63 1.83 -33.41
CA PHE A 1032 45.33 0.69 -32.82
C PHE A 1032 44.62 -0.64 -33.16
N ASN A 1033 43.29 -0.67 -33.13
CA ASN A 1033 42.51 -1.86 -33.52
C ASN A 1033 42.78 -2.27 -34.97
N CYS A 1034 42.80 -1.32 -35.90
CA CYS A 1034 43.16 -1.56 -37.30
C CYS A 1034 44.61 -2.04 -37.49
N GLN A 1035 45.55 -1.58 -36.66
CA GLN A 1035 46.94 -2.05 -36.69
C GLN A 1035 47.09 -3.49 -36.17
N GLU A 1036 46.31 -3.81 -35.14
CA GLU A 1036 46.34 -5.10 -34.46
C GLU A 1036 45.59 -6.19 -35.23
N HIS A 1037 44.55 -5.79 -35.98
CA HIS A 1037 43.68 -6.65 -36.77
C HIS A 1037 43.57 -6.15 -38.23
N PRO A 1038 44.68 -6.13 -38.99
CA PRO A 1038 44.73 -5.56 -40.34
C PRO A 1038 43.94 -6.37 -41.39
N GLU A 1039 43.56 -7.60 -41.08
CA GLU A 1039 42.71 -8.46 -41.91
C GLU A 1039 41.21 -8.28 -41.65
N SER A 1040 40.81 -7.49 -40.65
CA SER A 1040 39.40 -7.32 -40.29
C SER A 1040 38.79 -6.12 -40.99
N PHE A 1041 37.82 -6.35 -41.88
CA PHE A 1041 37.11 -5.23 -42.52
C PHE A 1041 36.34 -4.37 -41.51
N ASN A 1042 35.89 -4.99 -40.41
CA ASN A 1042 35.04 -4.37 -39.39
C ASN A 1042 35.76 -3.25 -38.63
N THR A 1043 37.07 -3.40 -38.39
CA THR A 1043 37.89 -2.38 -37.72
C THR A 1043 38.02 -1.13 -38.60
N TYR A 1044 38.32 -1.31 -39.88
CA TYR A 1044 38.36 -0.22 -40.85
C TYR A 1044 37.00 0.42 -41.09
N ASP A 1045 35.90 -0.36 -41.12
CA ASP A 1045 34.54 0.20 -41.25
C ASP A 1045 34.21 1.12 -40.07
N SER A 1046 34.49 0.66 -38.86
CA SER A 1046 34.21 1.39 -37.61
C SER A 1046 35.07 2.66 -37.49
N LEU A 1047 36.35 2.59 -37.84
CA LEU A 1047 37.23 3.77 -37.90
C LEU A 1047 36.79 4.74 -39.00
N GLY A 1048 36.35 4.22 -40.15
CA GLY A 1048 35.79 5.00 -41.25
C GLY A 1048 34.54 5.77 -40.83
N GLU A 1049 33.64 5.13 -40.08
CA GLU A 1049 32.43 5.75 -39.53
C GLU A 1049 32.78 6.85 -38.53
N ILE A 1050 33.68 6.59 -37.56
CA ILE A 1050 34.09 7.64 -36.61
C ILE A 1050 34.72 8.81 -37.34
N TYR A 1051 35.59 8.58 -38.33
CA TYR A 1051 36.16 9.67 -39.12
C TYR A 1051 35.12 10.47 -39.89
N GLU A 1052 34.10 9.82 -40.44
CA GLU A 1052 32.97 10.50 -41.09
C GLU A 1052 32.24 11.40 -40.10
N ILE A 1053 31.87 10.83 -38.94
CA ILE A 1053 31.12 11.54 -37.91
C ILE A 1053 31.91 12.74 -37.38
N THR A 1054 33.24 12.66 -37.36
CA THR A 1054 34.13 13.73 -36.91
C THR A 1054 34.55 14.69 -38.04
N GLY A 1055 34.01 14.54 -39.25
CA GLY A 1055 34.28 15.43 -40.39
C GLY A 1055 35.63 15.20 -41.09
N SER A 1056 36.33 14.11 -40.78
CA SER A 1056 37.58 13.72 -41.44
C SER A 1056 37.31 12.87 -42.69
N PHE A 1057 36.58 13.43 -43.65
CA PHE A 1057 36.02 12.70 -44.80
C PHE A 1057 37.07 11.97 -45.65
N ASN A 1058 38.25 12.58 -45.87
CA ASN A 1058 39.35 11.92 -46.57
C ASN A 1058 39.79 10.60 -45.90
N LYS A 1059 39.99 10.65 -44.59
CA LYS A 1059 40.37 9.46 -43.81
C LYS A 1059 39.24 8.44 -43.72
N SER A 1060 38.00 8.92 -43.66
CA SER A 1060 36.81 8.05 -43.70
C SER A 1060 36.75 7.25 -45.01
N ILE A 1061 36.88 7.92 -46.15
CA ILE A 1061 36.90 7.29 -47.48
C ILE A 1061 38.05 6.28 -47.59
N GLU A 1062 39.25 6.63 -47.11
CA GLU A 1062 40.40 5.72 -47.10
C GLU A 1062 40.11 4.42 -46.34
N ASN A 1063 39.53 4.54 -45.14
CA ASN A 1063 39.19 3.39 -44.30
C ASN A 1063 38.04 2.56 -44.90
N TYR A 1064 37.00 3.19 -45.44
CA TYR A 1064 35.96 2.48 -46.18
C TYR A 1064 36.50 1.74 -47.41
N LYS A 1065 37.45 2.33 -48.16
CA LYS A 1065 38.13 1.64 -49.27
C LYS A 1065 38.93 0.43 -48.78
N LYS A 1066 39.64 0.54 -47.65
CA LYS A 1066 40.35 -0.59 -47.03
C LYS A 1066 39.40 -1.69 -46.56
N ALA A 1067 38.30 -1.35 -45.89
CA ALA A 1067 37.27 -2.30 -45.48
C ALA A 1067 36.64 -3.01 -46.69
N MET A 1068 36.36 -2.26 -47.76
CA MET A 1068 35.83 -2.78 -49.02
C MET A 1068 36.82 -3.68 -49.77
N ALA A 1069 38.13 -3.48 -49.63
CA ALA A 1069 39.13 -4.38 -50.20
C ALA A 1069 39.16 -5.75 -49.50
N ILE A 1070 38.74 -5.81 -48.23
CA ILE A 1070 38.73 -7.03 -47.41
C ILE A 1070 37.39 -7.76 -47.52
N ASN A 1071 36.25 -7.04 -47.48
CA ASN A 1071 34.92 -7.65 -47.56
C ASN A 1071 34.33 -7.56 -48.97
N VAL A 1072 34.38 -8.68 -49.69
CA VAL A 1072 33.93 -8.81 -51.09
C VAL A 1072 32.43 -9.10 -51.26
N SER A 1073 31.62 -9.04 -50.20
CA SER A 1073 30.17 -9.25 -50.29
C SER A 1073 29.48 -8.16 -51.12
N ASP A 1074 28.69 -8.54 -52.12
CA ASP A 1074 27.98 -7.60 -53.01
C ASP A 1074 27.14 -6.56 -52.26
N ASN A 1075 26.44 -6.98 -51.20
CA ASN A 1075 25.61 -6.09 -50.39
C ASN A 1075 26.45 -5.04 -49.65
N TYR A 1076 27.58 -5.47 -49.07
CA TYR A 1076 28.49 -4.57 -48.36
C TYR A 1076 29.19 -3.62 -49.33
N GLN A 1077 29.67 -4.14 -50.47
CA GLN A 1077 30.27 -3.37 -51.55
C GLN A 1077 29.34 -2.25 -52.04
N LYS A 1078 28.07 -2.56 -52.28
CA LYS A 1078 27.07 -1.57 -52.72
C LYS A 1078 26.85 -0.47 -51.69
N ARG A 1079 26.69 -0.84 -50.41
CA ARG A 1079 26.54 0.10 -49.29
C ARG A 1079 27.74 1.05 -49.21
N VAL A 1080 28.95 0.50 -49.22
CA VAL A 1080 30.18 1.29 -49.05
C VAL A 1080 30.47 2.18 -50.25
N LYS A 1081 30.23 1.72 -51.49
CA LYS A 1081 30.35 2.56 -52.69
C LYS A 1081 29.41 3.77 -52.64
N GLN A 1082 28.15 3.55 -52.25
CA GLN A 1082 27.20 4.65 -52.06
C GLN A 1082 27.68 5.62 -50.98
N LYS A 1083 28.18 5.08 -49.86
CA LYS A 1083 28.71 5.88 -48.77
C LYS A 1083 29.90 6.75 -49.18
N ILE A 1084 30.84 6.19 -49.94
CA ILE A 1084 31.98 6.93 -50.50
C ILE A 1084 31.50 8.04 -51.44
N GLN A 1085 30.53 7.77 -52.31
CA GLN A 1085 29.95 8.80 -53.20
C GLN A 1085 29.29 9.94 -52.41
N GLU A 1086 28.54 9.62 -51.35
CA GLU A 1086 27.94 10.62 -50.46
C GLU A 1086 29.02 11.49 -49.79
N LEU A 1087 30.12 10.89 -49.32
CA LEU A 1087 31.22 11.63 -48.69
C LEU A 1087 31.99 12.50 -49.70
N GLU A 1088 32.27 11.96 -50.89
CA GLU A 1088 32.89 12.72 -51.98
C GLU A 1088 32.01 13.91 -52.42
N SER A 1089 30.68 13.77 -52.35
CA SER A 1089 29.75 14.86 -52.63
C SER A 1089 29.74 15.93 -51.54
N LYS A 1090 29.93 15.57 -50.27
CA LYS A 1090 30.02 16.52 -49.13
C LYS A 1090 31.33 17.30 -49.11
N MET A 1091 32.35 16.81 -49.82
CA MET A 1091 33.65 17.45 -49.93
C MET A 1091 33.75 18.44 -51.10
N LYS A 1092 32.79 18.38 -52.04
CA LYS A 1092 32.61 19.35 -53.13
C LYS A 1092 31.69 20.46 -52.65
#